data_AF-A0A2A7BP70-F1
#
_entry.id   AF-A0A2A7BP70-F1
#
_cell.length_a   1.000
_cell.length_b   1.000
_cell.length_c   1.000
_cell.angle_alpha   90.00
_cell.angle_beta   90.00
_cell.angle_gamma   90.00
#
_symmetry.space_group_name_H-M   'P 1'
#
loop_
_entity.id
_entity.type
_entity.pdbx_description
1 polymer ?
#
loop_
_entity_poly.entity_id
_entity_poly.type
_entity_poly.pdbx_seq_one_letter_code
_entity_poly.pdbx_strand_id
1 'polypeptide(L)'
;MSNIKKRLSSLSPKQRALLELKLKKKRENAGRTERKIPKRSGEHHNPMSFAQRALWFADQLDSSSAAYNITIAIRIKGALNVSAMERSFNKIILRHEALRTTFKNDKGNPVQEIFPPFHNPLPVKDLSYLSPEDGERAVQSLLMEDGKRPFHLAQGPLIRTTLLKLDQEEHVLSLAVHHIVFDAWSMMVFLQELQQFYTKYSLEENVQPKELLIQYADYAAWQHERLESEHIQSQLSYWEKKLKGVPSVIPLPMNRPRPKVQTFQGKRLYFTLPEKLIDELRTLSRKEDATVYMTLLAVWKTLLYRYTGQEDIVVGSPAAGRNLETENLIGFFVNTLAMRTNLSGNLHFREVLRRVRKTALQAYDNQEIPFEMIVDALQLERNPGFAPLCQVKFIYQNIPGMDLELPGLDIEFLQTDTGTAKFDLMLDVTESPKGVGGRIEYSTELFNDETIQRMLNHLITLLQSIISNPEQPIGALPMITEEGKKERAMKIKKKEGFKKKNFLKNKPKAVTISNEQLVTSSFLDPSIKIPLVMQPNSQHINLTKWVVGNEEEMNKKLVEHGGILFRGFQTGSTDEFEQFTKVITPNLLNYHERSTPRSEVSGKVYTSTEYPADQFIQMHSEMSYSSNWPQKIWFYCVKPADEQGETPLADNRKVFEILDEKIKEKFMEKKVMYVRNFGAGLDLTWQNAFQTDDPGEVEQYCRDANIEFEWLENGRLRTKQVCQAVEKHPVTGEMLWFNQAHLFHVSSLPKETRESLLSVVSEEELPRNAYYGDGSPIENEVLEMIREAYRQALIVFPWEEGDVLMLDNMLIAHGRNPFVGQRKVVVAMADPYRK
;
A
#
# COMPACT_ATOMS: atom_id res chain seq x y z
N MET A 1 48.58 -30.63 27.50
CA MET A 1 47.70 -30.11 28.59
C MET A 1 48.30 -28.96 29.41
N SER A 2 49.62 -28.87 29.61
CA SER A 2 50.29 -27.82 30.42
C SER A 2 50.06 -26.37 29.91
N ASN A 3 49.98 -26.17 28.59
CA ASN A 3 49.86 -24.83 27.98
C ASN A 3 48.44 -24.23 28.02
N ILE A 4 47.42 -25.07 28.14
CA ILE A 4 46.01 -24.65 28.17
C ILE A 4 45.61 -24.18 29.59
N LYS A 5 46.07 -24.89 30.63
CA LYS A 5 45.85 -24.48 32.02
C LYS A 5 46.49 -23.12 32.34
N LYS A 6 47.70 -22.84 31.82
CA LYS A 6 48.37 -21.55 31.97
C LYS A 6 47.63 -20.38 31.29
N ARG A 7 47.01 -20.62 30.12
CA ARG A 7 46.18 -19.63 29.41
C ARG A 7 44.82 -19.40 30.05
N LEU A 8 44.24 -20.40 30.71
CA LEU A 8 42.98 -20.25 31.47
C LEU A 8 43.19 -19.47 32.78
N SER A 9 44.34 -19.65 33.43
CA SER A 9 44.69 -18.91 34.65
C SER A 9 44.93 -17.41 34.42
N SER A 10 45.26 -16.98 33.20
CA SER A 10 45.54 -15.57 32.86
C SER A 10 44.31 -14.78 32.36
N LEU A 11 43.14 -15.39 32.29
CA LEU A 11 41.90 -14.69 31.87
C LEU A 11 41.29 -13.90 33.02
N SER A 12 40.87 -12.66 32.74
CA SER A 12 40.14 -11.83 33.70
C SER A 12 38.76 -12.42 34.03
N PRO A 13 38.13 -12.06 35.17
CA PRO A 13 36.81 -12.57 35.55
C PRO A 13 35.75 -12.38 34.45
N LYS A 14 35.81 -11.25 33.74
CA LYS A 14 34.91 -10.91 32.62
C LYS A 14 35.16 -11.79 31.38
N GLN A 15 36.42 -12.14 31.10
CA GLN A 15 36.78 -13.04 30.00
C GLN A 15 36.44 -14.50 30.32
N ARG A 16 36.55 -14.93 31.58
CA ARG A 16 36.09 -16.26 32.01
C ARG A 16 34.57 -16.38 31.92
N ALA A 17 33.83 -15.38 32.38
CA ALA A 17 32.38 -15.33 32.24
C ALA A 17 31.95 -15.35 30.76
N LEU A 18 32.67 -14.65 29.87
CA LEU A 18 32.39 -14.66 28.43
C LEU A 18 32.74 -16.01 27.78
N LEU A 19 33.82 -16.66 28.22
CA LEU A 19 34.21 -17.99 27.74
C LEU A 19 33.22 -19.06 28.22
N GLU A 20 32.78 -18.99 29.48
CA GLU A 20 31.73 -19.84 30.04
C GLU A 20 30.39 -19.60 29.35
N LEU A 21 30.01 -18.36 29.07
CA LEU A 21 28.82 -18.02 28.29
C LEU A 21 28.92 -18.55 26.85
N LYS A 22 30.10 -18.47 26.23
CA LYS A 22 30.34 -19.05 24.90
C LYS A 22 30.32 -20.57 24.91
N LEU A 23 30.88 -21.22 25.93
CA LEU A 23 30.85 -22.67 26.09
C LEU A 23 29.45 -23.18 26.45
N LYS A 24 28.68 -22.40 27.22
CA LYS A 24 27.29 -22.68 27.57
C LYS A 24 26.38 -22.49 26.34
N LYS A 25 26.54 -21.41 25.57
CA LYS A 25 25.89 -21.25 24.26
C LYS A 25 26.31 -22.32 23.25
N LYS A 26 27.56 -22.76 23.26
CA LYS A 26 28.04 -23.85 22.39
C LYS A 26 27.49 -25.21 22.83
N ARG A 27 27.24 -25.42 24.13
CA ARG A 27 26.57 -26.61 24.67
C ARG A 27 25.04 -26.58 24.46
N GLU A 28 24.42 -25.42 24.58
CA GLU A 28 22.99 -25.18 24.26
C GLU A 28 22.75 -25.32 22.74
N ASN A 29 23.67 -24.83 21.90
CA ASN A 29 23.65 -25.09 20.46
C ASN A 29 24.05 -26.53 20.10
N ALA A 30 24.89 -27.20 20.88
CA ALA A 30 25.19 -28.63 20.68
C ALA A 30 24.01 -29.56 21.04
N GLY A 31 23.01 -29.05 21.77
CA GLY A 31 21.71 -29.69 21.94
C GLY A 31 20.79 -29.57 20.73
N ARG A 32 21.06 -28.64 19.80
CA ARG A 32 20.46 -28.63 18.45
C ARG A 32 21.20 -29.63 17.60
N THR A 33 20.76 -30.88 17.59
CA THR A 33 21.24 -31.86 16.61
C THR A 33 20.81 -31.39 15.23
N GLU A 34 21.71 -30.78 14.46
CA GLU A 34 21.58 -30.71 13.00
C GLU A 34 21.55 -32.16 12.50
N ARG A 35 20.35 -32.73 12.39
CA ARG A 35 20.16 -34.02 11.74
C ARG A 35 20.51 -33.84 10.27
N LYS A 36 21.51 -34.58 9.81
CA LYS A 36 21.90 -34.63 8.40
C LYS A 36 20.69 -34.91 7.52
N ILE A 37 20.64 -34.27 6.35
CA ILE A 37 19.61 -34.54 5.35
C ILE A 37 19.86 -35.96 4.78
N PRO A 38 18.94 -36.91 4.95
CA PRO A 38 19.11 -38.25 4.37
C PRO A 38 18.86 -38.22 2.85
N LYS A 39 19.51 -39.13 2.11
CA LYS A 39 19.09 -39.41 0.72
C LYS A 39 17.68 -40.02 0.76
N ARG A 40 16.82 -39.62 -0.19
CA ARG A 40 15.44 -40.15 -0.28
C ARG A 40 15.40 -41.66 -0.55
N SER A 41 14.35 -42.32 -0.07
CA SER A 41 14.14 -43.77 -0.23
C SER A 41 13.10 -44.03 -1.34
N GLY A 42 13.49 -44.64 -2.47
CA GLY A 42 12.56 -45.11 -3.51
C GLY A 42 12.15 -44.09 -4.60
N GLU A 43 11.51 -44.58 -5.67
CA GLU A 43 11.27 -43.84 -6.93
C GLU A 43 9.90 -43.14 -7.05
N HIS A 44 8.98 -43.23 -6.09
CA HIS A 44 7.62 -42.74 -6.31
C HIS A 44 7.16 -41.79 -5.21
N HIS A 45 7.33 -40.49 -5.50
CA HIS A 45 6.84 -39.25 -4.85
C HIS A 45 7.99 -38.37 -4.35
N ASN A 46 8.51 -37.52 -5.24
CA ASN A 46 9.36 -36.39 -4.85
C ASN A 46 8.43 -35.20 -4.52
N PRO A 47 8.12 -34.91 -3.25
CA PRO A 47 7.27 -33.79 -2.92
C PRO A 47 7.97 -32.49 -3.29
N MET A 48 7.22 -31.47 -3.69
CA MET A 48 7.75 -30.10 -3.80
C MET A 48 8.08 -29.57 -2.40
N SER A 49 9.15 -28.78 -2.27
CA SER A 49 9.37 -27.99 -1.05
C SER A 49 8.21 -27.00 -0.85
N PHE A 50 8.02 -26.46 0.36
CA PHE A 50 6.95 -25.47 0.60
C PHE A 50 7.13 -24.22 -0.28
N ALA A 51 8.37 -23.78 -0.45
CA ALA A 51 8.69 -22.64 -1.31
C ALA A 51 8.39 -22.94 -2.79
N GLN A 52 8.70 -24.14 -3.27
CA GLN A 52 8.34 -24.54 -4.63
C GLN A 52 6.82 -24.63 -4.83
N ARG A 53 6.06 -25.14 -3.86
CA ARG A 53 4.60 -25.18 -3.94
C ARG A 53 3.99 -23.79 -4.08
N ALA A 54 4.53 -22.79 -3.39
CA ALA A 54 4.08 -21.40 -3.49
C ALA A 54 4.24 -20.87 -4.92
N LEU A 55 5.43 -21.06 -5.52
CA LEU A 55 5.70 -20.63 -6.90
C LEU A 55 4.87 -21.42 -7.91
N TRP A 56 4.71 -22.73 -7.71
CA TRP A 56 3.87 -23.56 -8.57
C TRP A 56 2.42 -23.10 -8.52
N PHE A 57 1.87 -22.79 -7.33
CA PHE A 57 0.51 -22.27 -7.20
C PHE A 57 0.36 -20.90 -7.88
N ALA A 58 1.33 -20.00 -7.74
CA ALA A 58 1.33 -18.73 -8.45
C ALA A 58 1.33 -18.91 -9.98
N ASP A 59 2.11 -19.86 -10.50
CA ASP A 59 2.12 -20.25 -11.91
C ASP A 59 0.78 -20.85 -12.36
N GLN A 60 0.08 -21.61 -11.51
CA GLN A 60 -1.26 -22.11 -11.84
C GLN A 60 -2.33 -21.00 -11.94
N LEU A 61 -2.14 -19.88 -11.24
CA LEU A 61 -3.05 -18.72 -11.34
C LEU A 61 -2.81 -17.92 -12.62
N ASP A 62 -1.56 -17.79 -13.07
CA ASP A 62 -1.20 -17.13 -14.33
C ASP A 62 0.05 -17.77 -14.96
N SER A 63 -0.19 -18.84 -15.73
CA SER A 63 0.86 -19.57 -16.46
C SER A 63 1.48 -18.79 -17.61
N SER A 64 0.94 -17.61 -17.94
CA SER A 64 1.50 -16.72 -18.97
C SER A 64 2.55 -15.76 -18.42
N SER A 65 2.68 -15.68 -17.09
CA SER A 65 3.57 -14.74 -16.42
C SER A 65 5.04 -15.15 -16.53
N ALA A 66 5.89 -14.18 -16.88
CA ALA A 66 7.35 -14.31 -16.82
C ALA A 66 7.94 -13.75 -15.51
N ALA A 67 7.09 -13.40 -14.53
CA ALA A 67 7.53 -12.70 -13.32
C ALA A 67 8.59 -13.46 -12.51
N TYR A 68 8.61 -14.79 -12.61
CA TYR A 68 9.57 -15.66 -11.92
C TYR A 68 10.71 -16.17 -12.81
N ASN A 69 10.90 -15.57 -13.99
CA ASN A 69 12.10 -15.80 -14.78
C ASN A 69 13.30 -15.08 -14.14
N ILE A 70 14.42 -15.79 -14.03
CA ILE A 70 15.72 -15.21 -13.73
C ILE A 70 16.48 -15.16 -15.05
N THR A 71 16.91 -13.97 -15.46
CA THR A 71 17.70 -13.77 -16.69
C THR A 71 19.08 -13.23 -16.36
N ILE A 72 20.08 -13.77 -17.04
CA ILE A 72 21.48 -13.34 -16.98
C ILE A 72 21.96 -13.18 -18.41
N ALA A 73 22.71 -12.11 -18.66
CA ALA A 73 23.40 -11.92 -19.91
C ALA A 73 24.87 -11.61 -19.63
N ILE A 74 25.77 -12.29 -20.33
CA ILE A 74 27.21 -12.15 -20.17
C ILE A 74 27.80 -11.85 -21.54
N ARG A 75 28.38 -10.66 -21.70
CA ARG A 75 29.23 -10.34 -22.86
C ARG A 75 30.60 -10.97 -22.63
N ILE A 76 31.09 -11.64 -23.66
CA ILE A 76 32.32 -12.42 -23.67
C ILE A 76 33.15 -11.90 -24.83
N LYS A 77 34.35 -11.39 -24.53
CA LYS A 77 35.32 -10.96 -25.53
C LYS A 77 36.55 -11.87 -25.54
N GLY A 78 36.99 -12.28 -26.72
CA GLY A 78 38.08 -13.22 -26.97
C GLY A 78 37.62 -14.49 -27.70
N ALA A 79 38.57 -15.39 -27.95
CA ALA A 79 38.36 -16.64 -28.69
C ALA A 79 37.60 -17.69 -27.88
N LEU A 80 36.27 -17.55 -27.80
CA LEU A 80 35.39 -18.45 -27.07
C LEU A 80 35.36 -19.87 -27.69
N ASN A 81 35.68 -20.88 -26.89
CA ASN A 81 35.46 -22.28 -27.29
C ASN A 81 33.99 -22.66 -27.02
N VAL A 82 33.15 -22.52 -28.03
CA VAL A 82 31.68 -22.77 -27.94
C VAL A 82 31.38 -24.22 -27.52
N SER A 83 32.13 -25.20 -28.02
CA SER A 83 31.96 -26.62 -27.65
C SER A 83 32.29 -26.86 -26.17
N ALA A 84 33.35 -26.25 -25.65
CA ALA A 84 33.68 -26.33 -24.23
C ALA A 84 32.61 -25.65 -23.34
N MET A 85 32.03 -24.54 -23.82
CA MET A 85 30.92 -23.86 -23.13
C MET A 85 29.68 -24.76 -23.06
N GLU A 86 29.27 -25.34 -24.18
CA GLU A 86 28.14 -26.26 -24.26
C GLU A 86 28.34 -27.50 -23.38
N ARG A 87 29.54 -28.11 -23.42
CA ARG A 87 29.90 -29.24 -22.56
C ARG A 87 29.83 -28.89 -21.08
N SER A 88 30.24 -27.67 -20.71
CA SER A 88 30.15 -27.17 -19.34
C SER A 88 28.70 -27.09 -18.85
N PHE A 89 27.80 -26.48 -19.64
CA PHE A 89 26.38 -26.42 -19.29
C PHE A 89 25.76 -27.80 -19.11
N ASN A 90 26.03 -28.70 -20.05
CA ASN A 90 25.53 -30.08 -19.99
C ASN A 90 26.05 -30.81 -18.75
N LYS A 91 27.30 -30.56 -18.34
CA LYS A 91 27.86 -31.16 -17.11
C LYS A 91 27.16 -30.64 -15.85
N ILE A 92 26.81 -29.35 -15.79
CA ILE A 92 26.06 -28.75 -14.68
C ILE A 92 24.63 -29.32 -14.64
N ILE A 93 23.92 -29.36 -15.77
CA ILE A 93 22.56 -29.92 -15.87
C ILE A 93 22.53 -31.40 -15.48
N LEU A 94 23.54 -32.18 -15.89
CA LEU A 94 23.70 -33.57 -15.48
C LEU A 94 23.85 -33.70 -13.95
N ARG A 95 24.67 -32.83 -13.36
CA ARG A 95 25.09 -32.88 -11.95
C ARG A 95 23.97 -32.49 -10.97
N HIS A 96 23.14 -31.52 -11.34
CA HIS A 96 22.07 -31.00 -10.46
C HIS A 96 20.70 -31.44 -10.95
N GLU A 97 20.04 -32.31 -10.17
CA GLU A 97 18.69 -32.80 -10.51
C GLU A 97 17.69 -31.67 -10.76
N ALA A 98 17.77 -30.59 -9.99
CA ALA A 98 16.87 -29.44 -10.08
C ALA A 98 16.75 -28.87 -11.50
N LEU A 99 17.85 -28.83 -12.27
CA LEU A 99 17.86 -28.26 -13.64
C LEU A 99 17.17 -29.16 -14.68
N ARG A 100 16.84 -30.39 -14.31
CA ARG A 100 16.14 -31.39 -15.11
C ARG A 100 14.85 -31.85 -14.45
N THR A 101 14.33 -31.05 -13.53
CA THR A 101 13.06 -31.27 -12.83
C THR A 101 11.93 -30.46 -13.47
N THR A 102 10.76 -31.08 -13.56
CA THR A 102 9.47 -30.42 -13.87
C THR A 102 8.48 -30.63 -12.74
N PHE A 103 7.37 -29.92 -12.79
CA PHE A 103 6.39 -29.82 -11.71
C PHE A 103 5.00 -30.12 -12.26
N LYS A 104 4.35 -31.15 -11.71
CA LYS A 104 3.04 -31.62 -12.16
C LYS A 104 2.10 -31.82 -10.98
N ASN A 105 0.81 -31.86 -11.29
CA ASN A 105 -0.23 -32.27 -10.36
C ASN A 105 -0.53 -33.76 -10.57
N ASP A 106 -0.18 -34.61 -9.60
CA ASP A 106 -0.54 -36.03 -9.59
C ASP A 106 -1.72 -36.24 -8.63
N LYS A 107 -2.93 -36.43 -9.18
CA LYS A 107 -4.17 -36.71 -8.43
C LYS A 107 -4.44 -35.72 -7.28
N GLY A 108 -4.15 -34.44 -7.48
CA GLY A 108 -4.33 -33.39 -6.48
C GLY A 108 -3.09 -33.07 -5.66
N ASN A 109 -1.99 -33.80 -5.83
CA ASN A 109 -0.73 -33.57 -5.14
C ASN A 109 0.31 -32.93 -6.08
N PRO A 110 0.85 -31.75 -5.73
CA PRO A 110 1.96 -31.16 -6.48
C PRO A 110 3.26 -31.94 -6.24
N VAL A 111 3.81 -32.54 -7.30
CA VAL A 111 5.00 -33.39 -7.28
C VAL A 111 6.11 -32.89 -8.23
N GLN A 112 7.35 -33.24 -7.89
CA GLN A 112 8.53 -33.05 -8.74
C GLN A 112 8.75 -34.29 -9.61
N GLU A 113 8.91 -34.10 -10.92
CA GLU A 113 9.32 -35.15 -11.85
C GLU A 113 10.72 -34.85 -12.38
N ILE A 114 11.67 -35.71 -12.02
CA ILE A 114 13.07 -35.56 -12.35
C ILE A 114 13.36 -36.40 -13.60
N PHE A 115 13.66 -35.73 -14.72
CA PHE A 115 13.97 -36.42 -15.97
C PHE A 115 15.38 -37.01 -15.95
N PRO A 116 15.62 -38.15 -16.62
CA PRO A 116 16.97 -38.65 -16.82
C PRO A 116 17.85 -37.59 -17.53
N PRO A 117 19.18 -37.69 -17.42
CA PRO A 117 20.07 -36.77 -18.09
C PRO A 117 19.79 -36.66 -19.59
N PHE A 118 19.70 -35.44 -20.10
CA PHE A 118 19.51 -35.13 -21.51
C PHE A 118 20.57 -34.13 -21.97
N HIS A 119 20.81 -34.11 -23.28
CA HIS A 119 21.67 -33.10 -23.88
C HIS A 119 20.86 -31.81 -24.11
N ASN A 120 21.29 -30.72 -23.49
CA ASN A 120 20.75 -29.38 -23.71
C ASN A 120 21.69 -28.64 -24.68
N PRO A 121 21.29 -28.41 -25.94
CA PRO A 121 22.14 -27.74 -26.89
C PRO A 121 22.40 -26.27 -26.49
N LEU A 122 23.49 -25.69 -26.98
CA LEU A 122 23.73 -24.24 -26.92
C LEU A 122 23.48 -23.62 -28.30
N PRO A 123 22.24 -23.21 -28.63
CA PRO A 123 21.94 -22.51 -29.87
C PRO A 123 22.83 -21.29 -30.06
N VAL A 124 23.44 -21.18 -31.24
CA VAL A 124 24.20 -20.00 -31.65
C VAL A 124 23.36 -19.21 -32.64
N LYS A 125 23.05 -17.96 -32.31
CA LYS A 125 22.42 -17.01 -33.22
C LYS A 125 23.47 -16.05 -33.73
N ASP A 126 23.78 -16.18 -35.02
CA ASP A 126 24.72 -15.27 -35.68
C ASP A 126 24.07 -13.90 -35.89
N LEU A 127 24.72 -12.86 -35.38
CA LEU A 127 24.37 -11.45 -35.57
C LEU A 127 25.54 -10.66 -36.20
N SER A 128 26.63 -11.34 -36.57
CA SER A 128 27.85 -10.70 -37.08
C SER A 128 27.71 -10.07 -38.46
N TYR A 129 26.60 -10.33 -39.14
CA TYR A 129 26.23 -9.64 -40.38
C TYR A 129 25.63 -8.25 -40.16
N LEU A 130 25.28 -7.89 -38.91
CA LEU A 130 24.72 -6.58 -38.57
C LEU A 130 25.83 -5.56 -38.31
N SER A 131 25.49 -4.28 -38.47
CA SER A 131 26.37 -3.20 -37.97
C SER A 131 26.49 -3.28 -36.44
N PRO A 132 27.56 -2.75 -35.82
CA PRO A 132 27.70 -2.78 -34.35
C PRO A 132 26.49 -2.18 -33.61
N GLU A 133 25.94 -1.07 -34.10
CA GLU A 133 24.76 -0.43 -33.48
C GLU A 133 23.49 -1.28 -33.64
N ASP A 134 23.28 -1.90 -34.80
CA ASP A 134 22.16 -2.82 -35.03
C ASP A 134 22.31 -4.11 -34.23
N GLY A 135 23.53 -4.63 -34.10
CA GLY A 135 23.87 -5.80 -33.30
C GLY A 135 23.54 -5.58 -31.84
N GLU A 136 23.95 -4.44 -31.26
CA GLU A 136 23.60 -4.08 -29.88
C GLU A 136 22.08 -3.96 -29.67
N ARG A 137 21.37 -3.33 -30.60
CA ARG A 137 19.89 -3.26 -30.54
C ARG A 137 19.25 -4.64 -30.62
N ALA A 138 19.76 -5.52 -31.49
CA ALA A 138 19.29 -6.89 -31.62
C ALA A 138 19.54 -7.71 -30.35
N VAL A 139 20.71 -7.57 -29.72
CA VAL A 139 21.02 -8.19 -28.42
C VAL A 139 20.01 -7.76 -27.37
N GLN A 140 19.78 -6.45 -27.19
CA GLN A 140 18.83 -5.96 -26.18
C GLN A 140 17.40 -6.46 -26.43
N SER A 141 16.95 -6.46 -27.70
CA SER A 141 15.64 -6.98 -28.07
C SER A 141 15.50 -8.48 -27.74
N LEU A 142 16.52 -9.28 -28.02
CA LEU A 142 16.49 -10.73 -27.79
C LEU A 142 16.54 -11.09 -26.30
N LEU A 143 17.34 -10.37 -25.51
CA LEU A 143 17.39 -10.54 -24.06
C LEU A 143 16.04 -10.20 -23.42
N MET A 144 15.38 -9.15 -23.89
CA MET A 144 14.05 -8.75 -23.43
C MET A 144 12.98 -9.77 -23.84
N GLU A 145 13.04 -10.29 -25.07
CA GLU A 145 12.12 -11.32 -25.57
C GLU A 145 12.26 -12.63 -24.76
N ASP A 146 13.48 -13.14 -24.59
CA ASP A 146 13.72 -14.38 -23.84
C ASP A 146 13.34 -14.23 -22.36
N GLY A 147 13.59 -13.06 -21.77
CA GLY A 147 13.18 -12.75 -20.40
C GLY A 147 11.67 -12.72 -20.19
N LYS A 148 10.90 -12.30 -21.21
CA LYS A 148 9.44 -12.25 -21.18
C LYS A 148 8.76 -13.55 -21.59
N ARG A 149 9.51 -14.51 -22.13
CA ARG A 149 8.95 -15.79 -22.55
C ARG A 149 8.68 -16.68 -21.33
N PRO A 150 7.42 -17.05 -21.03
CA PRO A 150 7.10 -17.86 -19.85
C PRO A 150 7.73 -19.26 -19.94
N PHE A 151 7.87 -19.90 -18.78
CA PHE A 151 8.20 -21.33 -18.68
C PHE A 151 6.94 -22.10 -18.31
N HIS A 152 6.68 -23.21 -18.99
CA HIS A 152 5.60 -24.12 -18.58
C HIS A 152 6.18 -25.12 -17.58
N LEU A 153 5.81 -25.03 -16.29
CA LEU A 153 6.46 -25.82 -15.25
C LEU A 153 6.30 -27.33 -15.42
N ALA A 154 5.24 -27.77 -16.11
CA ALA A 154 5.00 -29.18 -16.45
C ALA A 154 5.79 -29.67 -17.68
N GLN A 155 6.40 -28.76 -18.44
CA GLN A 155 7.11 -29.05 -19.69
C GLN A 155 8.54 -28.49 -19.60
N GLY A 156 9.48 -29.35 -19.26
CA GLY A 156 10.89 -28.99 -19.15
C GLY A 156 11.59 -28.91 -20.51
N PRO A 157 12.85 -28.44 -20.53
CA PRO A 157 13.62 -27.98 -19.37
C PRO A 157 13.24 -26.56 -18.91
N LEU A 158 13.41 -26.29 -17.61
CA LEU A 158 13.12 -24.98 -16.99
C LEU A 158 14.33 -24.03 -17.00
N ILE A 159 15.22 -24.24 -17.97
CA ILE A 159 16.43 -23.49 -18.25
C ILE A 159 16.57 -23.37 -19.77
N ARG A 160 16.93 -22.18 -20.25
CA ARG A 160 17.22 -21.87 -21.67
C ARG A 160 18.54 -21.13 -21.75
N THR A 161 19.35 -21.51 -22.73
CA THR A 161 20.63 -20.87 -23.02
C THR A 161 20.69 -20.51 -24.49
N THR A 162 21.27 -19.35 -24.82
CA THR A 162 21.50 -18.95 -26.22
C THR A 162 22.79 -18.14 -26.29
N LEU A 163 23.63 -18.43 -27.28
CA LEU A 163 24.83 -17.66 -27.58
C LEU A 163 24.55 -16.76 -28.78
N LEU A 164 24.64 -15.46 -28.59
CA LEU A 164 24.56 -14.46 -29.65
C LEU A 164 25.98 -14.18 -30.12
N LYS A 165 26.29 -14.38 -31.40
CA LYS A 165 27.61 -14.08 -31.98
C LYS A 165 27.57 -12.71 -32.64
N LEU A 166 28.33 -11.75 -32.13
CA LEU A 166 28.42 -10.40 -32.68
C LEU A 166 29.63 -10.26 -33.63
N ASP A 167 30.71 -10.98 -33.33
CA ASP A 167 31.88 -11.12 -34.20
C ASP A 167 32.60 -12.46 -33.89
N GLN A 168 33.76 -12.72 -34.49
CA GLN A 168 34.59 -13.90 -34.22
C GLN A 168 35.07 -13.96 -32.76
N GLU A 169 35.32 -12.80 -32.14
CA GLU A 169 35.81 -12.70 -30.76
C GLU A 169 34.84 -11.96 -29.84
N GLU A 170 33.59 -11.73 -30.26
CA GLU A 170 32.60 -11.06 -29.42
C GLU A 170 31.27 -11.80 -29.41
N HIS A 171 30.84 -12.21 -28.23
CA HIS A 171 29.63 -12.99 -28.01
C HIS A 171 28.83 -12.43 -26.82
N VAL A 172 27.53 -12.70 -26.81
CA VAL A 172 26.67 -12.50 -25.64
C VAL A 172 25.97 -13.80 -25.31
N LEU A 173 26.24 -14.33 -24.13
CA LEU A 173 25.62 -15.52 -23.57
C LEU A 173 24.38 -15.12 -22.78
N SER A 174 23.20 -15.54 -23.23
CA SER A 174 21.93 -15.41 -22.51
C SER A 174 21.61 -16.71 -21.78
N LEU A 175 21.23 -16.58 -20.51
CA LEU A 175 20.70 -17.66 -19.69
C LEU A 175 19.40 -17.20 -19.04
N ALA A 176 18.31 -17.93 -19.29
CA ALA A 176 17.03 -17.76 -18.61
C ALA A 176 16.69 -19.04 -17.85
N VAL A 177 16.27 -18.92 -16.60
CA VAL A 177 15.92 -20.06 -15.75
C VAL A 177 14.73 -19.70 -14.85
N HIS A 178 13.82 -20.65 -14.61
CA HIS A 178 12.68 -20.41 -13.74
C HIS A 178 13.09 -20.47 -12.25
N HIS A 179 12.60 -19.52 -11.44
CA HIS A 179 12.98 -19.39 -10.03
C HIS A 179 12.62 -20.61 -9.17
N ILE A 180 11.70 -21.48 -9.62
CA ILE A 180 11.31 -22.71 -8.91
C ILE A 180 12.43 -23.77 -8.83
N VAL A 181 13.42 -23.71 -9.73
CA VAL A 181 14.59 -24.61 -9.75
C VAL A 181 15.91 -23.89 -9.45
N PHE A 182 15.87 -22.57 -9.22
CA PHE A 182 17.07 -21.73 -9.17
C PHE A 182 16.86 -20.52 -8.27
N ASP A 183 17.88 -20.11 -7.51
CA ASP A 183 17.87 -18.91 -6.69
C ASP A 183 19.17 -18.11 -6.83
N ALA A 184 19.27 -16.95 -6.16
CA ALA A 184 20.46 -16.10 -6.24
C ALA A 184 21.74 -16.81 -5.77
N TRP A 185 21.65 -17.74 -4.81
CA TRP A 185 22.79 -18.53 -4.36
C TRP A 185 23.16 -19.62 -5.36
N SER A 186 22.17 -20.22 -6.03
CA SER A 186 22.38 -21.15 -7.13
C SER A 186 23.16 -20.51 -8.27
N MET A 187 23.04 -19.19 -8.46
CA MET A 187 23.86 -18.45 -9.41
C MET A 187 25.35 -18.59 -9.15
N MET A 188 25.75 -18.37 -7.90
CA MET A 188 27.15 -18.47 -7.49
C MET A 188 27.67 -19.89 -7.76
N VAL A 189 26.91 -20.92 -7.34
CA VAL A 189 27.26 -22.32 -7.60
C VAL A 189 27.40 -22.58 -9.10
N PHE A 190 26.45 -22.09 -9.89
CA PHE A 190 26.43 -22.25 -11.35
C PHE A 190 27.65 -21.59 -12.01
N LEU A 191 27.98 -20.35 -11.65
CA LEU A 191 29.12 -19.62 -12.22
C LEU A 191 30.46 -20.27 -11.83
N GLN A 192 30.60 -20.72 -10.58
CA GLN A 192 31.79 -21.44 -10.11
C GLN A 192 31.99 -22.77 -10.87
N GLU A 193 30.93 -23.54 -11.03
CA GLU A 193 30.98 -24.78 -11.81
C GLU A 193 31.21 -24.52 -13.30
N LEU A 194 30.61 -23.46 -13.85
CA LEU A 194 30.83 -23.04 -15.24
C LEU A 194 32.30 -22.70 -15.48
N GLN A 195 32.91 -21.89 -14.60
CA GLN A 195 34.33 -21.57 -14.65
C GLN A 195 35.19 -22.83 -14.57
N GLN A 196 34.90 -23.72 -13.62
CA GLN A 196 35.66 -24.96 -13.43
C GLN A 196 35.60 -25.86 -14.67
N PHE A 197 34.40 -26.12 -15.18
CA PHE A 197 34.21 -27.01 -16.32
C PHE A 197 34.72 -26.39 -17.62
N TYR A 198 34.46 -25.10 -17.87
CA TYR A 198 34.92 -24.44 -19.09
C TYR A 198 36.43 -24.42 -19.17
N THR A 199 37.11 -24.05 -18.07
CA THR A 199 38.58 -24.04 -18.02
C THR A 199 39.17 -25.37 -18.45
N LYS A 200 38.61 -26.49 -17.97
CA LYS A 200 39.11 -27.82 -18.27
C LYS A 200 38.72 -28.31 -19.66
N TYR A 201 37.47 -28.13 -20.07
CA TYR A 201 37.03 -28.53 -21.41
C TYR A 201 37.67 -27.69 -22.52
N SER A 202 38.04 -26.43 -22.25
CA SER A 202 38.78 -25.58 -23.18
C SER A 202 40.21 -26.10 -23.46
N LEU A 203 40.75 -26.87 -22.52
CA LEU A 203 42.05 -27.55 -22.62
C LEU A 203 41.90 -29.03 -23.03
N GLU A 204 40.70 -29.44 -23.45
CA GLU A 204 40.35 -30.83 -23.77
C GLU A 204 40.54 -31.84 -22.61
N GLU A 205 40.64 -31.35 -21.37
CA GLU A 205 40.76 -32.18 -20.18
C GLU A 205 39.38 -32.68 -19.70
N ASN A 206 39.35 -33.89 -19.14
CA ASN A 206 38.15 -34.41 -18.49
C ASN A 206 38.06 -33.93 -17.03
N VAL A 207 36.84 -33.57 -16.59
CA VAL A 207 36.56 -33.19 -15.21
C VAL A 207 35.66 -34.22 -14.54
N GLN A 208 36.08 -34.68 -13.36
CA GLN A 208 35.24 -35.43 -12.43
C GLN A 208 35.02 -34.60 -11.17
N PRO A 209 33.92 -33.83 -11.08
CA PRO A 209 33.62 -33.06 -9.88
C PRO A 209 33.26 -34.01 -8.73
N LYS A 210 33.56 -33.60 -7.49
CA LYS A 210 33.17 -34.34 -6.29
C LYS A 210 31.66 -34.60 -6.28
N GLU A 211 31.22 -35.83 -6.03
CA GLU A 211 29.79 -36.17 -6.00
C GLU A 211 29.02 -35.32 -4.96
N LEU A 212 27.81 -34.88 -5.33
CA LEU A 212 26.90 -34.21 -4.39
C LEU A 212 26.31 -35.26 -3.44
N LEU A 213 26.42 -35.01 -2.13
CA LEU A 213 25.97 -35.96 -1.11
C LEU A 213 24.45 -36.10 -1.06
N ILE A 214 23.75 -35.04 -1.42
CA ILE A 214 22.30 -34.93 -1.52
C ILE A 214 21.93 -34.11 -2.76
N GLN A 215 20.68 -34.20 -3.18
CA GLN A 215 20.07 -33.42 -4.25
C GLN A 215 18.93 -32.56 -3.68
N TYR A 216 18.45 -31.59 -4.46
CA TYR A 216 17.37 -30.71 -3.99
C TYR A 216 16.10 -31.48 -3.58
N ALA A 217 15.74 -32.55 -4.30
CA ALA A 217 14.59 -33.38 -3.96
C ALA A 217 14.75 -34.12 -2.61
N ASP A 218 15.98 -34.42 -2.19
CA ASP A 218 16.26 -34.98 -0.86
C ASP A 218 15.97 -33.94 0.23
N TYR A 219 16.41 -32.69 0.01
CA TYR A 219 16.08 -31.56 0.90
C TYR A 219 14.57 -31.33 0.97
N ALA A 220 13.87 -31.37 -0.17
CA ALA A 220 12.41 -31.19 -0.21
C ALA A 220 11.70 -32.28 0.60
N ALA A 221 12.06 -33.55 0.43
CA ALA A 221 11.49 -34.65 1.22
C ALA A 221 11.75 -34.48 2.72
N TRP A 222 13.01 -34.22 3.09
CA TRP A 222 13.43 -33.98 4.48
C TRP A 222 12.67 -32.81 5.15
N GLN A 223 12.37 -31.75 4.39
CA GLN A 223 11.65 -30.60 4.90
C GLN A 223 10.23 -30.95 5.37
N HIS A 224 9.54 -31.88 4.70
CA HIS A 224 8.21 -32.35 5.10
C HIS A 224 8.26 -33.18 6.38
N GLU A 225 9.23 -34.08 6.52
CA GLU A 225 9.41 -34.90 7.72
C GLU A 225 9.68 -34.06 8.99
N ARG A 226 10.31 -32.89 8.85
CA ARG A 226 10.62 -31.99 9.98
C ARG A 226 9.42 -31.22 10.53
N LEU A 227 8.36 -31.05 9.75
CA LEU A 227 7.25 -30.18 10.12
C LEU A 227 6.51 -30.62 11.39
N GLU A 228 6.50 -31.91 11.69
CA GLU A 228 5.80 -32.47 12.84
C GLU A 228 6.56 -32.30 14.17
N SER A 229 7.74 -31.67 14.15
CA SER A 229 8.53 -31.48 15.37
C SER A 229 8.00 -30.35 16.25
N GLU A 230 8.11 -30.53 17.58
CA GLU A 230 7.77 -29.49 18.58
C GLU A 230 8.54 -28.17 18.33
N HIS A 231 9.75 -28.27 17.77
CA HIS A 231 10.55 -27.11 17.42
C HIS A 231 9.88 -26.24 16.35
N ILE A 232 9.35 -26.86 15.28
CA ILE A 232 8.62 -26.16 14.23
C ILE A 232 7.36 -25.49 14.79
N GLN A 233 6.61 -26.17 15.66
CA GLN A 233 5.43 -25.58 16.29
C GLN A 233 5.76 -24.34 17.14
N SER A 234 6.90 -24.37 17.85
CA SER A 234 7.34 -23.21 18.64
C SER A 234 7.69 -21.99 17.77
N GLN A 235 8.30 -22.21 16.59
CA GLN A 235 8.60 -21.13 15.66
C GLN A 235 7.33 -20.59 14.99
N LEU A 236 6.35 -21.46 14.66
CA LEU A 236 5.06 -21.03 14.12
C LEU A 236 4.32 -20.13 15.12
N SER A 237 4.24 -20.56 16.39
CA SER A 237 3.66 -19.76 17.48
C SER A 237 4.32 -18.38 17.64
N TYR A 238 5.65 -18.31 17.45
CA TYR A 238 6.36 -17.02 17.43
C TYR A 238 5.84 -16.11 16.32
N TRP A 239 5.69 -16.63 15.10
CA TRP A 239 5.24 -15.84 13.95
C TRP A 239 3.80 -15.38 14.08
N GLU A 240 2.89 -16.25 14.52
CA GLU A 240 1.49 -15.89 14.81
C GLU A 240 1.42 -14.73 15.80
N LYS A 241 2.16 -14.83 16.92
CA LYS A 241 2.22 -13.77 17.93
C LYS A 241 2.84 -12.48 17.38
N LYS A 242 3.92 -12.59 16.60
CA LYS A 242 4.66 -11.45 16.06
C LYS A 242 3.85 -10.69 15.00
N LEU A 243 3.05 -11.38 14.21
CA LEU A 243 2.31 -10.82 13.06
C LEU A 243 0.82 -10.60 13.33
N LYS A 244 0.32 -10.96 14.53
CA LYS A 244 -1.05 -10.67 14.94
C LYS A 244 -1.41 -9.18 14.79
N GLY A 245 -2.52 -8.89 14.13
CA GLY A 245 -3.01 -7.52 13.92
C GLY A 245 -2.11 -6.68 13.02
N VAL A 246 -1.37 -7.31 12.11
CA VAL A 246 -0.63 -6.60 11.07
C VAL A 246 -1.60 -5.87 10.13
N PRO A 247 -1.30 -4.62 9.70
CA PRO A 247 -2.07 -3.95 8.66
C PRO A 247 -2.08 -4.78 7.37
N SER A 248 -3.23 -4.82 6.69
CA SER A 248 -3.40 -5.64 5.48
C SER A 248 -2.53 -5.16 4.31
N VAL A 249 -2.47 -3.84 4.08
CA VAL A 249 -1.73 -3.20 2.99
C VAL A 249 -1.06 -1.93 3.49
N ILE A 250 0.18 -1.71 3.07
CA ILE A 250 0.89 -0.44 3.28
C ILE A 250 0.41 0.61 2.25
N PRO A 251 -0.02 1.83 2.67
CA PRO A 251 -0.56 2.86 1.77
C PRO A 251 0.59 3.63 1.10
N LEU A 252 1.24 2.97 0.14
CA LEU A 252 2.32 3.56 -0.65
C LEU A 252 1.82 4.78 -1.46
N PRO A 253 2.71 5.74 -1.80
CA PRO A 253 2.37 6.92 -2.61
C PRO A 253 2.16 6.55 -4.09
N MET A 254 1.13 5.75 -4.37
CA MET A 254 0.79 5.25 -5.69
C MET A 254 0.25 6.39 -6.57
N ASN A 255 0.56 6.33 -7.87
CA ASN A 255 0.09 7.28 -8.87
C ASN A 255 -1.19 6.82 -9.57
N ARG A 256 -1.56 5.56 -9.39
CA ARG A 256 -2.69 4.88 -10.02
C ARG A 256 -3.38 3.99 -8.97
N PRO A 257 -4.69 3.73 -9.09
CA PRO A 257 -5.37 2.81 -8.21
C PRO A 257 -4.82 1.39 -8.40
N ARG A 258 -4.79 0.62 -7.31
CA ARG A 258 -4.37 -0.77 -7.37
C ARG A 258 -5.36 -1.58 -8.22
N PRO A 259 -4.89 -2.41 -9.17
CA PRO A 259 -5.76 -3.28 -9.94
C PRO A 259 -6.36 -4.39 -9.06
N LYS A 260 -7.54 -4.90 -9.43
CA LYS A 260 -8.19 -6.01 -8.72
C LYS A 260 -7.36 -7.30 -8.75
N VAL A 261 -6.59 -7.51 -9.82
CA VAL A 261 -5.68 -8.63 -10.02
C VAL A 261 -4.34 -8.08 -10.47
N GLN A 262 -3.25 -8.52 -9.84
CA GLN A 262 -1.90 -8.10 -10.19
C GLN A 262 -1.50 -8.66 -11.57
N THR A 263 -0.99 -7.83 -12.49
CA THR A 263 -0.54 -8.27 -13.82
C THR A 263 0.99 -8.39 -13.94
N PHE A 264 1.69 -8.24 -12.81
CA PHE A 264 3.14 -8.30 -12.67
C PHE A 264 3.93 -7.35 -13.60
N GLN A 265 3.31 -6.36 -14.24
CA GLN A 265 4.02 -5.39 -15.07
C GLN A 265 4.90 -4.49 -14.20
N GLY A 266 6.16 -4.33 -14.62
CA GLY A 266 7.11 -3.58 -13.82
C GLY A 266 8.28 -3.02 -14.58
N LYS A 267 9.04 -2.19 -13.87
CA LYS A 267 10.28 -1.58 -14.33
C LYS A 267 11.30 -1.56 -13.21
N ARG A 268 12.55 -1.29 -13.58
CA ARG A 268 13.68 -1.17 -12.65
C ARG A 268 14.36 0.18 -12.81
N LEU A 269 14.67 0.85 -11.70
CA LEU A 269 15.58 2.00 -11.67
C LEU A 269 16.84 1.62 -10.90
N TYR A 270 18.00 1.86 -11.49
CA TYR A 270 19.31 1.49 -10.93
C TYR A 270 19.98 2.65 -10.22
N PHE A 271 20.83 2.33 -9.24
CA PHE A 271 21.61 3.32 -8.51
C PHE A 271 22.93 2.76 -8.00
N THR A 272 23.84 3.68 -7.66
CA THR A 272 25.12 3.38 -7.02
C THR A 272 25.27 4.24 -5.78
N LEU A 273 25.85 3.69 -4.71
CA LEU A 273 26.17 4.42 -3.49
C LEU A 273 27.64 4.85 -3.52
N PRO A 274 27.96 6.13 -3.21
CA PRO A 274 29.34 6.58 -3.13
C PRO A 274 30.14 5.76 -2.09
N GLU A 275 31.38 5.41 -2.41
CA GLU A 275 32.23 4.57 -1.55
C GLU A 275 32.38 5.13 -0.12
N LYS A 276 32.60 6.45 0.00
CA LYS A 276 32.65 7.15 1.29
C LYS A 276 31.39 6.91 2.14
N LEU A 277 30.20 6.94 1.51
CA LEU A 277 28.94 6.75 2.20
C LEU A 277 28.81 5.32 2.75
N ILE A 278 29.34 4.34 2.02
CA ILE A 278 29.36 2.93 2.44
C ILE A 278 30.30 2.72 3.62
N ASP A 279 31.48 3.33 3.62
CA ASP A 279 32.41 3.18 4.74
C ASP A 279 31.91 3.81 6.03
N GLU A 280 31.24 4.96 5.91
CA GLU A 280 30.54 5.60 7.02
C GLU A 280 29.35 4.74 7.51
N LEU A 281 28.58 4.15 6.59
CA LEU A 281 27.50 3.21 6.90
C LEU A 281 28.01 1.97 7.64
N ARG A 282 29.12 1.37 7.18
CA ARG A 282 29.78 0.23 7.84
C ARG A 282 30.24 0.62 9.25
N THR A 283 30.74 1.84 9.41
CA THR A 283 31.17 2.37 10.70
C THR A 283 30.01 2.56 11.66
N LEU A 284 28.89 3.14 11.20
CA LEU A 284 27.65 3.26 12.00
C LEU A 284 27.13 1.88 12.41
N SER A 285 27.06 0.94 11.45
CA SER A 285 26.59 -0.42 11.69
C SER A 285 27.41 -1.11 12.78
N ARG A 286 28.75 -1.03 12.69
CA ARG A 286 29.66 -1.57 13.72
C ARG A 286 29.46 -0.91 15.09
N LYS A 287 29.26 0.41 15.15
CA LYS A 287 29.05 1.15 16.41
C LYS A 287 27.77 0.73 17.15
N GLU A 288 26.73 0.31 16.42
CA GLU A 288 25.45 -0.14 17.00
C GLU A 288 25.31 -1.67 17.06
N ASP A 289 26.41 -2.41 16.91
CA ASP A 289 26.44 -3.88 16.85
C ASP A 289 25.47 -4.49 15.82
N ALA A 290 25.22 -3.77 14.71
CA ALA A 290 24.30 -4.13 13.64
C ALA A 290 25.07 -4.50 12.35
N THR A 291 24.43 -5.28 11.47
CA THR A 291 24.97 -5.54 10.12
C THR A 291 24.58 -4.41 9.17
N VAL A 292 25.30 -4.26 8.05
CA VAL A 292 24.92 -3.29 6.99
C VAL A 292 23.51 -3.55 6.49
N TYR A 293 23.12 -4.82 6.34
CA TYR A 293 21.75 -5.23 6.05
C TYR A 293 20.74 -4.64 7.04
N MET A 294 20.96 -4.77 8.35
CA MET A 294 20.04 -4.23 9.38
C MET A 294 19.94 -2.71 9.29
N THR A 295 21.05 -2.03 9.04
CA THR A 295 21.08 -0.57 8.91
C THR A 295 20.35 -0.09 7.66
N LEU A 296 20.56 -0.71 6.50
CA LEU A 296 19.84 -0.39 5.28
C LEU A 296 18.35 -0.73 5.38
N LEU A 297 17.98 -1.85 6.01
CA LEU A 297 16.58 -2.19 6.28
C LEU A 297 15.92 -1.13 7.19
N ALA A 298 16.63 -0.62 8.19
CA ALA A 298 16.16 0.48 9.04
C ALA A 298 15.97 1.77 8.25
N VAL A 299 16.90 2.11 7.35
CA VAL A 299 16.77 3.27 6.45
C VAL A 299 15.56 3.11 5.53
N TRP A 300 15.38 1.92 4.95
CA TRP A 300 14.25 1.62 4.08
C TRP A 300 12.91 1.75 4.79
N LYS A 301 12.78 1.15 5.98
CA LYS A 301 11.60 1.31 6.84
C LYS A 301 11.35 2.76 7.24
N THR A 302 12.40 3.51 7.52
CA THR A 302 12.29 4.94 7.84
C THR A 302 11.75 5.71 6.63
N LEU A 303 12.25 5.44 5.42
CA LEU A 303 11.73 6.07 4.21
C LEU A 303 10.25 5.76 4.01
N LEU A 304 9.84 4.49 4.14
CA LEU A 304 8.44 4.08 4.04
C LEU A 304 7.57 4.84 5.06
N TYR A 305 7.97 4.87 6.33
CA TYR A 305 7.31 5.65 7.38
C TYR A 305 7.12 7.12 6.99
N ARG A 306 8.15 7.74 6.42
CA ARG A 306 8.11 9.16 6.02
C ARG A 306 7.19 9.45 4.84
N TYR A 307 6.92 8.45 4.00
CA TYR A 307 6.00 8.56 2.87
C TYR A 307 4.57 8.21 3.22
N THR A 308 4.36 7.26 4.14
CA THR A 308 3.02 6.71 4.43
C THR A 308 2.42 7.23 5.74
N GLY A 309 3.25 7.77 6.65
CA GLY A 309 2.85 8.08 8.03
C GLY A 309 2.59 6.84 8.90
N GLN A 310 2.69 5.63 8.34
CA GLN A 310 2.38 4.39 9.03
C GLN A 310 3.53 3.97 9.95
N GLU A 311 3.23 3.83 11.24
CA GLU A 311 4.23 3.50 12.27
C GLU A 311 4.55 2.00 12.32
N ASP A 312 3.59 1.11 12.05
CA ASP A 312 3.82 -0.33 12.07
C ASP A 312 4.09 -0.87 10.66
N ILE A 313 5.37 -1.12 10.36
CA ILE A 313 5.83 -1.43 9.00
C ILE A 313 6.33 -2.87 8.91
N VAL A 314 5.78 -3.61 7.96
CA VAL A 314 6.26 -4.93 7.55
C VAL A 314 6.98 -4.83 6.22
N VAL A 315 8.20 -5.37 6.18
CA VAL A 315 8.98 -5.51 4.95
C VAL A 315 9.36 -6.98 4.84
N GLY A 316 9.10 -7.61 3.70
CA GLY A 316 9.57 -8.96 3.47
C GLY A 316 11.06 -8.93 3.10
N SER A 317 11.84 -9.82 3.71
CA SER A 317 13.25 -10.02 3.35
C SER A 317 13.50 -11.50 3.05
N PRO A 318 14.14 -11.84 1.93
CA PRO A 318 14.53 -13.22 1.67
C PRO A 318 15.67 -13.63 2.63
N ALA A 319 15.58 -14.86 3.12
CA ALA A 319 16.66 -15.59 3.76
C ALA A 319 17.10 -16.72 2.83
N ALA A 320 18.41 -16.99 2.77
CA ALA A 320 18.96 -17.96 1.82
C ALA A 320 18.45 -19.40 2.07
N GLY A 321 18.08 -19.75 3.30
CA GLY A 321 17.56 -21.07 3.65
C GLY A 321 18.56 -22.22 3.50
N ARG A 322 19.86 -21.90 3.52
CA ARG A 322 20.95 -22.86 3.26
C ARG A 322 21.80 -23.16 4.49
N ASN A 323 22.35 -24.37 4.52
CA ASN A 323 23.33 -24.86 5.49
C ASN A 323 24.52 -25.48 4.74
N LEU A 324 25.51 -26.02 5.46
CA LEU A 324 26.72 -26.61 4.86
C LEU A 324 26.42 -27.79 3.91
N GLU A 325 25.32 -28.52 4.10
CA GLU A 325 24.95 -29.63 3.21
C GLU A 325 24.30 -29.14 1.91
N THR A 326 23.64 -27.98 1.94
CA THR A 326 22.90 -27.42 0.79
C THR A 326 23.62 -26.27 0.07
N GLU A 327 24.74 -25.76 0.59
CA GLU A 327 25.44 -24.60 0.03
C GLU A 327 25.97 -24.81 -1.40
N ASN A 328 26.25 -26.06 -1.78
CA ASN A 328 26.78 -26.45 -3.09
C ASN A 328 25.71 -26.94 -4.07
N LEU A 329 24.42 -26.80 -3.74
CA LEU A 329 23.31 -27.29 -4.57
C LEU A 329 22.67 -26.18 -5.40
N ILE A 330 22.26 -26.51 -6.61
CA ILE A 330 21.31 -25.69 -7.38
C ILE A 330 19.88 -26.07 -6.97
N GLY A 331 19.05 -25.07 -6.70
CA GLY A 331 17.65 -25.25 -6.31
C GLY A 331 17.05 -23.98 -5.69
N PHE A 332 15.77 -24.04 -5.32
CA PHE A 332 15.06 -22.90 -4.72
C PHE A 332 14.97 -23.02 -3.20
N PHE A 333 15.92 -22.43 -2.46
CA PHE A 333 15.98 -22.53 -0.99
C PHE A 333 15.44 -21.30 -0.26
N VAL A 334 15.15 -20.23 -1.00
CA VAL A 334 14.78 -18.93 -0.43
C VAL A 334 13.50 -19.02 0.36
N ASN A 335 13.55 -18.56 1.62
CA ASN A 335 12.37 -18.34 2.46
C ASN A 335 12.15 -16.84 2.68
N THR A 336 10.91 -16.37 2.73
CA THR A 336 10.61 -14.97 3.06
C THR A 336 10.41 -14.82 4.56
N LEU A 337 11.09 -13.83 5.16
CA LEU A 337 10.86 -13.42 6.55
C LEU A 337 10.12 -12.07 6.59
N ALA A 338 8.99 -12.02 7.30
CA ALA A 338 8.20 -10.80 7.49
C ALA A 338 8.79 -9.93 8.62
N MET A 339 9.62 -8.96 8.24
CA MET A 339 10.30 -8.08 9.20
C MET A 339 9.34 -6.98 9.67
N ARG A 340 8.53 -7.24 10.71
CA ARG A 340 7.63 -6.25 11.33
C ARG A 340 8.33 -5.36 12.36
N THR A 341 8.20 -4.05 12.23
CA THR A 341 8.78 -3.08 13.18
C THR A 341 7.83 -1.93 13.42
N ASN A 342 7.52 -1.67 14.70
CA ASN A 342 6.79 -0.50 15.14
C ASN A 342 7.76 0.69 15.34
N LEU A 343 7.47 1.80 14.68
CA LEU A 343 8.23 3.05 14.63
C LEU A 343 7.57 4.19 15.42
N SER A 344 6.54 3.90 16.23
CA SER A 344 5.82 4.88 17.04
C SER A 344 6.69 5.53 18.11
N GLY A 345 6.31 6.75 18.49
CA GLY A 345 6.91 7.50 19.60
C GLY A 345 8.06 8.44 19.22
N ASN A 346 8.06 8.97 17.99
CA ASN A 346 9.04 9.95 17.51
C ASN A 346 10.52 9.52 17.72
N LEU A 347 10.83 8.31 17.29
CA LEU A 347 12.12 7.66 17.56
C LEU A 347 13.30 8.35 16.89
N HIS A 348 14.47 8.23 17.50
CA HIS A 348 15.75 8.52 16.85
C HIS A 348 16.17 7.34 15.96
N PHE A 349 17.02 7.60 14.96
CA PHE A 349 17.43 6.53 14.03
C PHE A 349 18.12 5.35 14.74
N ARG A 350 18.96 5.60 15.76
CA ARG A 350 19.60 4.53 16.54
C ARG A 350 18.58 3.61 17.22
N GLU A 351 17.47 4.15 17.69
CA GLU A 351 16.41 3.37 18.32
C GLU A 351 15.70 2.50 17.29
N VAL A 352 15.44 3.05 16.10
CA VAL A 352 14.92 2.27 14.95
C VAL A 352 15.88 1.13 14.60
N LEU A 353 17.18 1.41 14.47
CA LEU A 353 18.19 0.39 14.16
C LEU A 353 18.22 -0.72 15.21
N ARG A 354 18.15 -0.38 16.51
CA ARG A 354 18.09 -1.37 17.60
C ARG A 354 16.82 -2.23 17.52
N ARG A 355 15.66 -1.63 17.21
CA ARG A 355 14.40 -2.38 17.01
C ARG A 355 14.45 -3.29 15.80
N VAL A 356 15.02 -2.83 14.68
CA VAL A 356 15.21 -3.63 13.46
C VAL A 356 16.18 -4.77 13.73
N ARG A 357 17.33 -4.51 14.37
CA ARG A 357 18.29 -5.54 14.78
C ARG A 357 17.64 -6.62 15.64
N LYS A 358 16.89 -6.22 16.67
CA LYS A 358 16.15 -7.16 17.53
C LYS A 358 15.17 -8.01 16.71
N THR A 359 14.42 -7.39 15.81
CA THR A 359 13.46 -8.09 14.95
C THR A 359 14.17 -9.06 14.00
N ALA A 360 15.24 -8.63 13.34
CA ALA A 360 16.00 -9.46 12.41
C ALA A 360 16.62 -10.69 13.09
N LEU A 361 17.23 -10.52 14.27
CA LEU A 361 17.78 -11.65 15.03
C LEU A 361 16.70 -12.65 15.43
N GLN A 362 15.56 -12.17 15.94
CA GLN A 362 14.43 -13.05 16.28
C GLN A 362 13.85 -13.75 15.04
N ALA A 363 13.77 -13.06 13.90
CA ALA A 363 13.31 -13.65 12.65
C ALA A 363 14.28 -14.76 12.17
N TYR A 364 15.59 -14.56 12.28
CA TYR A 364 16.58 -15.59 11.95
C TYR A 364 16.55 -16.80 12.88
N ASP A 365 16.28 -16.59 14.17
CA ASP A 365 16.09 -17.68 15.12
C ASP A 365 14.83 -18.53 14.80
N ASN A 366 13.90 -18.01 14.00
CA ASN A 366 12.63 -18.65 13.62
C ASN A 366 12.46 -18.79 12.09
N GLN A 367 13.57 -18.85 11.34
CA GLN A 367 13.54 -18.80 9.87
C GLN A 367 13.18 -20.13 9.18
N GLU A 368 13.04 -21.21 9.94
CA GLU A 368 12.80 -22.54 9.36
C GLU A 368 11.33 -22.72 8.93
N ILE A 369 10.42 -21.89 9.47
CA ILE A 369 9.01 -21.92 9.09
C ILE A 369 8.83 -21.32 7.69
N PRO A 370 8.27 -22.09 6.74
CA PRO A 370 7.93 -21.56 5.43
C PRO A 370 6.96 -20.37 5.54
N PHE A 371 7.23 -19.32 4.77
CA PHE A 371 6.37 -18.13 4.73
C PHE A 371 4.89 -18.44 4.50
N GLU A 372 4.57 -19.38 3.61
CA GLU A 372 3.18 -19.71 3.31
C GLU A 372 2.44 -20.36 4.49
N MET A 373 3.14 -21.13 5.33
CA MET A 373 2.53 -21.65 6.55
C MET A 373 2.17 -20.53 7.54
N ILE A 374 2.97 -19.45 7.55
CA ILE A 374 2.66 -18.27 8.36
C ILE A 374 1.43 -17.56 7.80
N VAL A 375 1.33 -17.40 6.48
CA VAL A 375 0.16 -16.79 5.82
C VAL A 375 -1.11 -17.60 6.11
N ASP A 376 -1.05 -18.92 5.97
CA ASP A 376 -2.20 -19.80 6.19
C ASP A 376 -2.61 -19.82 7.67
N ALA A 377 -1.66 -19.85 8.61
CA ALA A 377 -1.94 -19.82 10.05
C ALA A 377 -2.60 -18.51 10.50
N LEU A 378 -2.24 -17.37 9.89
CA LEU A 378 -2.85 -16.07 10.20
C LEU A 378 -4.25 -15.88 9.62
N GLN A 379 -4.73 -16.80 8.75
CA GLN A 379 -6.04 -16.74 8.10
C GLN A 379 -6.37 -15.36 7.49
N LEU A 380 -5.37 -14.72 6.88
CA LEU A 380 -5.55 -13.40 6.28
C LEU A 380 -6.44 -13.49 5.05
N GLU A 381 -7.27 -12.45 4.85
CA GLU A 381 -8.09 -12.34 3.65
C GLU A 381 -7.20 -12.32 2.40
N ARG A 382 -7.42 -13.28 1.50
CA ARG A 382 -6.64 -13.39 0.26
C ARG A 382 -7.17 -12.39 -0.75
N ASN A 383 -6.29 -11.50 -1.22
CA ASN A 383 -6.61 -10.50 -2.24
C ASN A 383 -5.70 -10.69 -3.46
N PRO A 384 -6.25 -10.90 -4.68
CA PRO A 384 -5.45 -11.11 -5.87
C PRO A 384 -4.73 -9.86 -6.39
N GLY A 385 -5.02 -8.68 -5.84
CA GLY A 385 -4.37 -7.42 -6.22
C GLY A 385 -3.04 -7.13 -5.54
N PHE A 386 -2.63 -7.94 -4.53
CA PHE A 386 -1.36 -7.73 -3.83
C PHE A 386 -0.84 -8.99 -3.12
N ALA A 387 0.48 -9.05 -2.91
CA ALA A 387 1.12 -10.10 -2.14
C ALA A 387 0.67 -10.08 -0.66
N PRO A 388 0.33 -11.23 -0.05
CA PRO A 388 -0.06 -11.31 1.35
C PRO A 388 1.11 -10.90 2.27
N LEU A 389 0.81 -10.22 3.39
CA LEU A 389 1.72 -9.72 4.43
C LEU A 389 2.81 -8.71 4.00
N CYS A 390 3.36 -8.82 2.80
CA CYS A 390 4.60 -8.16 2.39
C CYS A 390 4.50 -7.65 0.95
N GLN A 391 3.88 -6.48 0.75
CA GLN A 391 3.83 -5.82 -0.55
C GLN A 391 5.14 -5.09 -0.89
N VAL A 392 5.98 -4.84 0.11
CA VAL A 392 7.30 -4.22 -0.05
C VAL A 392 8.39 -5.21 0.37
N LYS A 393 9.44 -5.30 -0.45
CA LYS A 393 10.61 -6.16 -0.18
C LYS A 393 11.89 -5.35 0.00
N PHE A 394 12.78 -5.88 0.81
CA PHE A 394 14.17 -5.44 0.91
C PHE A 394 15.09 -6.64 0.75
N ILE A 395 16.03 -6.55 -0.18
CA ILE A 395 17.02 -7.57 -0.47
C ILE A 395 18.41 -6.94 -0.35
N TYR A 396 19.29 -7.62 0.36
CA TYR A 396 20.71 -7.28 0.43
C TYR A 396 21.53 -8.49 0.02
N GLN A 397 22.21 -8.38 -1.11
CA GLN A 397 23.04 -9.43 -1.67
C GLN A 397 24.51 -9.06 -1.45
N ASN A 398 25.16 -9.81 -0.58
CA ASN A 398 26.61 -9.84 -0.44
C ASN A 398 27.04 -11.30 -0.61
N ILE A 399 26.91 -11.79 -1.85
CA ILE A 399 27.24 -13.16 -2.22
C ILE A 399 28.66 -13.14 -2.79
N PRO A 400 29.66 -13.73 -2.09
CA PRO A 400 31.00 -13.85 -2.61
C PRO A 400 31.04 -14.70 -3.89
N GLY A 401 31.94 -14.39 -4.84
CA GLY A 401 32.18 -15.27 -5.99
C GLY A 401 31.13 -15.20 -7.11
N MET A 402 30.51 -14.04 -7.30
CA MET A 402 29.70 -13.72 -8.49
C MET A 402 30.56 -13.28 -9.69
N ASP A 403 31.88 -13.16 -9.52
CA ASP A 403 32.82 -12.91 -10.61
C ASP A 403 33.03 -14.22 -11.39
N LEU A 404 33.02 -14.13 -12.72
CA LEU A 404 33.28 -15.25 -13.62
C LEU A 404 34.58 -14.98 -14.37
N GLU A 405 35.59 -15.81 -14.15
CA GLU A 405 36.87 -15.71 -14.85
C GLU A 405 37.06 -16.93 -15.75
N LEU A 406 37.09 -16.71 -17.07
CA LEU A 406 37.31 -17.77 -18.05
C LEU A 406 38.68 -17.55 -18.72
N PRO A 407 39.49 -18.61 -18.93
CA PRO A 407 40.83 -18.45 -19.50
C PRO A 407 40.81 -17.76 -20.88
N GLY A 408 41.56 -16.66 -21.00
CA GLY A 408 41.71 -15.92 -22.25
C GLY A 408 40.48 -15.14 -22.69
N LEU A 409 39.48 -14.96 -21.81
CA LEU A 409 38.24 -14.23 -22.11
C LEU A 409 38.03 -13.07 -21.14
N ASP A 410 37.59 -11.95 -21.68
CA ASP A 410 37.09 -10.81 -20.89
C ASP A 410 35.57 -10.91 -20.74
N ILE A 411 35.08 -10.70 -19.52
CA ILE A 411 33.73 -11.04 -19.10
C ILE A 411 33.04 -9.80 -18.52
N GLU A 412 31.91 -9.45 -19.11
CA GLU A 412 31.06 -8.33 -18.68
C GLU A 412 29.62 -8.81 -18.48
N PHE A 413 29.08 -8.67 -17.26
CA PHE A 413 27.66 -8.91 -17.01
C PHE A 413 26.82 -7.75 -17.55
N LEU A 414 25.85 -8.07 -18.40
CA LEU A 414 24.90 -7.10 -18.95
C LEU A 414 23.66 -7.00 -18.07
N GLN A 415 23.08 -5.80 -18.00
CA GLN A 415 21.81 -5.61 -17.32
C GLN A 415 20.67 -6.22 -18.15
N THR A 416 19.82 -6.99 -17.50
CA THR A 416 18.62 -7.57 -18.09
C THR A 416 17.36 -7.01 -17.42
N ASP A 417 16.32 -6.77 -18.20
CA ASP A 417 15.00 -6.39 -17.70
C ASP A 417 13.95 -7.34 -18.27
N THR A 418 13.20 -7.99 -17.38
CA THR A 418 12.06 -8.83 -17.73
C THR A 418 10.80 -7.99 -17.98
N GLY A 419 10.80 -6.70 -17.63
CA GLY A 419 9.64 -5.82 -17.69
C GLY A 419 8.56 -6.22 -16.69
N THR A 420 8.96 -6.90 -15.60
CA THR A 420 8.07 -7.44 -14.59
C THR A 420 8.41 -6.94 -13.19
N ALA A 421 7.42 -6.87 -12.31
CA ALA A 421 7.58 -6.62 -10.88
C ALA A 421 6.77 -7.63 -10.05
N LYS A 422 7.46 -8.38 -9.18
CA LYS A 422 6.83 -9.40 -8.33
C LYS A 422 6.00 -8.81 -7.19
N PHE A 423 6.37 -7.62 -6.75
CA PHE A 423 5.76 -6.91 -5.63
C PHE A 423 5.53 -5.44 -6.04
N ASP A 424 4.79 -4.70 -5.22
CA ASP A 424 4.56 -3.27 -5.47
C ASP A 424 5.88 -2.52 -5.57
N LEU A 425 6.80 -2.81 -4.63
CA LEU A 425 8.08 -2.15 -4.50
C LEU A 425 9.12 -3.09 -3.88
N MET A 426 10.25 -3.26 -4.56
CA MET A 426 11.38 -4.06 -4.07
C MET A 426 12.66 -3.25 -4.19
N LEU A 427 13.33 -3.01 -3.06
CA LEU A 427 14.68 -2.49 -3.02
C LEU A 427 15.67 -3.64 -2.96
N ASP A 428 16.51 -3.78 -3.98
CA ASP A 428 17.55 -4.81 -4.09
C ASP A 428 18.92 -4.14 -4.13
N VAL A 429 19.73 -4.39 -3.11
CA VAL A 429 21.06 -3.79 -2.94
C VAL A 429 22.10 -4.89 -3.08
N THR A 430 23.08 -4.67 -3.95
CA THR A 430 24.19 -5.59 -4.19
C THR A 430 25.50 -4.96 -3.75
N GLU A 431 26.25 -5.69 -2.94
CA GLU A 431 27.63 -5.36 -2.57
C GLU A 431 28.60 -6.24 -3.38
N SER A 432 29.53 -5.59 -4.07
CA SER A 432 30.54 -6.25 -4.92
C SER A 432 31.92 -5.62 -4.70
N PRO A 433 33.01 -6.23 -5.19
CA PRO A 433 34.34 -5.60 -5.18
C PRO A 433 34.38 -4.25 -5.91
N LYS A 434 33.50 -4.03 -6.90
CA LYS A 434 33.41 -2.78 -7.68
C LYS A 434 32.64 -1.67 -6.94
N GLY A 435 32.04 -1.96 -5.79
CA GLY A 435 31.26 -1.02 -4.99
C GLY A 435 29.89 -1.56 -4.58
N VAL A 436 29.08 -0.68 -3.97
CA VAL A 436 27.70 -1.00 -3.56
C VAL A 436 26.72 -0.22 -4.42
N GLY A 437 25.77 -0.92 -5.01
CA GLY A 437 24.70 -0.34 -5.81
C GLY A 437 23.46 -1.20 -5.73
N GLY A 438 22.51 -0.97 -6.62
CA GLY A 438 21.29 -1.74 -6.61
C GLY A 438 20.26 -1.25 -7.59
N ARG A 439 19.04 -1.73 -7.37
CA ARG A 439 17.86 -1.34 -8.13
C ARG A 439 16.64 -1.23 -7.23
N ILE A 440 15.70 -0.41 -7.66
CA ILE A 440 14.31 -0.46 -7.20
C ILE A 440 13.49 -1.06 -8.33
N GLU A 441 12.91 -2.23 -8.10
CA GLU A 441 11.88 -2.83 -8.96
C GLU A 441 10.50 -2.39 -8.44
N TYR A 442 9.62 -1.96 -9.35
CA TYR A 442 8.30 -1.43 -8.97
C TYR A 442 7.25 -1.80 -10.01
N SER A 443 6.00 -1.93 -9.54
CA SER A 443 4.86 -2.13 -10.42
C SER A 443 4.52 -0.84 -11.18
N THR A 444 4.51 -0.90 -12.51
CA THR A 444 4.09 0.22 -13.36
C THR A 444 2.58 0.46 -13.30
N GLU A 445 1.81 -0.51 -12.80
CA GLU A 445 0.38 -0.33 -12.53
C GLU A 445 0.13 0.59 -11.34
N LEU A 446 1.11 0.74 -10.44
CA LEU A 446 0.99 1.53 -9.22
C LEU A 446 1.78 2.83 -9.27
N PHE A 447 2.97 2.82 -9.89
CA PHE A 447 3.90 3.95 -9.83
C PHE A 447 4.33 4.45 -11.21
N ASN A 448 4.69 5.73 -11.25
CA ASN A 448 5.38 6.35 -12.37
C ASN A 448 6.89 6.40 -12.08
N ASP A 449 7.71 6.38 -13.13
CA ASP A 449 9.17 6.48 -13.06
C ASP A 449 9.61 7.70 -12.21
N GLU A 450 8.92 8.84 -12.31
CA GLU A 450 9.28 10.06 -11.56
C GLU A 450 9.08 9.92 -10.05
N THR A 451 8.08 9.15 -9.63
CA THR A 451 7.82 8.90 -8.21
C THR A 451 8.93 8.04 -7.63
N ILE A 452 9.29 6.96 -8.33
CA ILE A 452 10.34 6.05 -7.86
C ILE A 452 11.71 6.71 -7.91
N GLN A 453 12.00 7.50 -8.94
CA GLN A 453 13.25 8.28 -9.01
C GLN A 453 13.36 9.27 -7.84
N ARG A 454 12.25 9.92 -7.45
CA ARG A 454 12.21 10.79 -6.28
C ARG A 454 12.41 10.01 -4.97
N MET A 455 11.77 8.85 -4.81
CA MET A 455 11.96 7.98 -3.65
C MET A 455 13.41 7.52 -3.53
N LEU A 456 14.06 7.16 -4.64
CA LEU A 456 15.47 6.77 -4.68
C LEU A 456 16.40 7.92 -4.27
N ASN A 457 16.17 9.12 -4.79
CA ASN A 457 16.94 10.30 -4.39
C ASN A 457 16.76 10.62 -2.89
N HIS A 458 15.53 10.48 -2.38
CA HIS A 458 15.24 10.64 -0.97
C HIS A 458 15.91 9.55 -0.12
N LEU A 459 15.97 8.30 -0.60
CA LEU A 459 16.67 7.20 0.09
C LEU A 459 18.15 7.54 0.31
N ILE A 460 18.83 7.99 -0.75
CA ILE A 460 20.26 8.33 -0.69
C ILE A 460 20.49 9.54 0.22
N THR A 461 19.64 10.57 0.13
CA THR A 461 19.75 11.77 0.98
C THR A 461 19.44 11.46 2.45
N LEU A 462 18.45 10.60 2.71
CA LEU A 462 18.11 10.16 4.04
C LEU A 462 19.26 9.35 4.65
N LEU A 463 19.88 8.45 3.87
CA LEU A 463 21.07 7.70 4.29
C LEU A 463 22.22 8.61 4.71
N GLN A 464 22.52 9.65 3.91
CA GLN A 464 23.53 10.68 4.25
C GLN A 464 23.19 11.44 5.53
N SER A 465 21.92 11.82 5.69
CA SER A 465 21.43 12.54 6.87
C SER A 465 21.53 11.71 8.14
N ILE A 466 21.18 10.42 8.05
CA ILE A 466 21.29 9.44 9.14
C ILE A 466 22.73 9.27 9.60
N ILE A 467 23.66 9.13 8.64
CA ILE A 467 25.08 8.96 8.93
C ILE A 467 25.65 10.21 9.62
N SER A 468 25.21 11.40 9.17
CA SER A 468 25.67 12.68 9.72
C SER A 468 25.11 12.97 11.12
N ASN A 469 23.86 12.58 11.39
CA ASN A 469 23.20 12.83 12.68
C ASN A 469 22.25 11.69 13.09
N PRO A 470 22.78 10.57 13.58
CA PRO A 470 21.96 9.40 13.93
C PRO A 470 21.11 9.59 15.21
N GLU A 471 21.34 10.67 15.94
CA GLU A 471 20.59 11.08 17.15
C GLU A 471 19.42 12.01 16.84
N GLN A 472 19.14 12.28 15.56
CA GLN A 472 17.98 13.11 15.20
C GLN A 472 16.71 12.26 15.09
N PRO A 473 15.53 12.78 15.50
CA PRO A 473 14.27 12.09 15.31
C PRO A 473 14.01 11.79 13.83
N ILE A 474 13.53 10.59 13.53
CA ILE A 474 13.39 10.10 12.16
C ILE A 474 12.43 10.95 11.30
N GLY A 475 11.44 11.59 11.92
CA GLY A 475 10.52 12.53 11.28
C GLY A 475 11.18 13.83 10.83
N ALA A 476 12.26 14.25 11.51
CA ALA A 476 12.96 15.51 11.28
C ALA A 476 14.17 15.38 10.34
N LEU A 477 14.63 14.16 10.06
CA LEU A 477 15.77 13.92 9.18
C LEU A 477 15.49 14.46 7.75
N PRO A 478 16.40 15.24 7.16
CA PRO A 478 16.26 15.73 5.79
C PRO A 478 16.17 14.58 4.76
N MET A 479 15.30 14.75 3.76
CA MET A 479 15.21 13.85 2.59
C MET A 479 15.55 14.56 1.27
N ILE A 480 15.88 15.85 1.31
CA ILE A 480 16.24 16.67 0.15
C ILE A 480 17.54 17.42 0.47
N THR A 481 18.51 17.41 -0.45
CA THR A 481 19.80 18.09 -0.29
C THR A 481 19.62 19.62 -0.27
N GLU A 482 20.57 20.34 0.32
CA GLU A 482 20.57 21.82 0.27
C GLU A 482 20.68 22.36 -1.16
N GLU A 483 21.35 21.65 -2.05
CA GLU A 483 21.36 21.94 -3.49
C GLU A 483 20.01 21.65 -4.14
N GLY A 484 19.29 20.60 -3.75
CA GLY A 484 17.92 20.33 -4.20
C GLY A 484 16.92 21.37 -3.67
N LYS A 485 17.11 21.89 -2.45
CA LYS A 485 16.36 23.04 -1.91
C LYS A 485 16.70 24.32 -2.67
N LYS A 486 17.98 24.56 -2.98
CA LYS A 486 18.45 25.70 -3.79
C LYS A 486 18.02 25.60 -5.24
N GLU A 487 17.97 24.43 -5.87
CA GLU A 487 17.47 24.21 -7.22
C GLU A 487 15.95 24.32 -7.28
N ARG A 488 15.23 23.84 -6.26
CA ARG A 488 13.79 24.09 -6.13
C ARG A 488 13.54 25.60 -5.95
N ALA A 489 14.30 26.26 -5.08
CA ALA A 489 14.27 27.71 -4.89
C ALA A 489 14.77 28.49 -6.13
N MET A 490 15.72 27.95 -6.91
CA MET A 490 16.23 28.54 -8.16
C MET A 490 15.33 28.24 -9.35
N LYS A 491 14.57 27.15 -9.37
CA LYS A 491 13.49 26.90 -10.34
C LYS A 491 12.29 27.79 -10.04
N ILE A 492 12.00 28.02 -8.76
CA ILE A 492 11.05 29.05 -8.29
C ILE A 492 11.56 30.44 -8.71
N LYS A 493 12.81 30.80 -8.41
CA LYS A 493 13.43 32.08 -8.80
C LYS A 493 13.70 32.22 -10.31
N LYS A 494 13.94 31.16 -11.07
CA LYS A 494 14.03 31.18 -12.55
C LYS A 494 12.64 31.38 -13.14
N LYS A 495 11.59 30.77 -12.58
CA LYS A 495 10.19 31.07 -12.93
C LYS A 495 9.83 32.54 -12.64
N GLU A 496 10.39 33.14 -11.60
CA GLU A 496 10.23 34.58 -11.30
C GLU A 496 11.12 35.51 -12.15
N GLY A 497 12.37 35.11 -12.42
CA GLY A 497 13.37 35.90 -13.13
C GLY A 497 13.20 35.91 -14.65
N PHE A 498 12.56 34.89 -15.24
CA PHE A 498 12.21 34.88 -16.67
C PHE A 498 11.15 35.93 -17.04
N LYS A 499 10.50 36.57 -16.06
CA LYS A 499 9.47 37.61 -16.31
C LYS A 499 10.03 39.01 -16.61
N LYS A 500 11.34 39.26 -16.56
CA LYS A 500 11.87 40.65 -16.55
C LYS A 500 12.85 41.12 -17.64
N LYS A 501 13.24 40.35 -18.67
CA LYS A 501 14.06 40.92 -19.77
C LYS A 501 13.71 40.39 -21.17
N ASN A 502 13.44 41.37 -22.05
CA ASN A 502 13.53 41.41 -23.52
C ASN A 502 12.30 41.03 -24.38
N PHE A 503 11.61 42.09 -24.84
CA PHE A 503 10.86 42.15 -26.10
C PHE A 503 11.79 42.62 -27.23
N LEU A 504 11.90 41.86 -28.34
CA LEU A 504 11.73 42.32 -29.74
C LEU A 504 12.15 41.23 -30.76
N LYS A 505 11.25 41.03 -31.74
CA LYS A 505 11.35 40.36 -33.06
C LYS A 505 11.10 38.83 -33.18
N ASN A 506 9.83 38.56 -33.50
CA ASN A 506 9.23 37.60 -34.45
C ASN A 506 9.23 36.05 -34.24
N LYS A 507 7.97 35.56 -34.10
CA LYS A 507 7.35 34.22 -34.30
C LYS A 507 7.47 33.16 -33.18
N PRO A 508 6.43 32.30 -33.02
CA PRO A 508 5.02 32.53 -32.70
C PRO A 508 4.72 32.33 -31.19
N LYS A 509 3.64 32.94 -30.68
CA LYS A 509 3.28 33.00 -29.25
C LYS A 509 2.86 31.63 -28.69
N ALA A 510 3.53 31.18 -27.63
CA ALA A 510 2.92 30.34 -26.60
C ALA A 510 2.47 31.25 -25.44
N VAL A 511 1.17 31.25 -25.15
CA VAL A 511 0.59 32.01 -24.04
C VAL A 511 0.77 31.17 -22.77
N THR A 512 1.59 31.64 -21.83
CA THR A 512 1.70 31.02 -20.51
C THR A 512 0.54 31.51 -19.64
N ILE A 513 -0.44 30.63 -19.44
CA ILE A 513 -1.61 30.84 -18.61
C ILE A 513 -1.22 30.71 -17.12
N SER A 514 -1.50 31.70 -16.27
CA SER A 514 -1.29 31.59 -14.80
C SER A 514 -2.27 30.59 -14.18
N ASN A 515 -2.00 30.03 -12.99
CA ASN A 515 -2.93 29.09 -12.33
C ASN A 515 -4.33 29.70 -12.08
N GLU A 516 -4.43 31.03 -11.94
CA GLU A 516 -5.70 31.78 -11.88
C GLU A 516 -6.46 31.80 -13.22
N GLN A 517 -5.82 31.40 -14.32
CA GLN A 517 -6.43 31.30 -15.65
C GLN A 517 -6.73 29.84 -16.04
N LEU A 518 -6.52 28.86 -15.15
CA LEU A 518 -6.93 27.47 -15.37
C LEU A 518 -8.32 27.20 -14.79
N VAL A 519 -8.60 27.68 -13.57
CA VAL A 519 -9.93 27.58 -12.96
C VAL A 519 -10.34 28.98 -12.50
N THR A 520 -11.52 29.41 -12.92
CA THR A 520 -12.09 30.69 -12.50
C THR A 520 -13.02 30.48 -11.32
N SER A 521 -13.04 31.45 -10.40
CA SER A 521 -13.98 31.49 -9.29
C SER A 521 -15.01 32.60 -9.55
N SER A 522 -16.29 32.29 -9.40
CA SER A 522 -17.41 33.21 -9.59
C SER A 522 -18.56 32.86 -8.66
N PHE A 523 -19.68 33.56 -8.78
CA PHE A 523 -20.93 33.24 -8.09
C PHE A 523 -22.05 33.12 -9.12
N LEU A 524 -23.01 32.23 -8.88
CA LEU A 524 -24.21 32.12 -9.73
C LEU A 524 -25.02 33.42 -9.72
N ASP A 525 -25.10 34.04 -8.55
CA ASP A 525 -25.65 35.38 -8.34
C ASP A 525 -24.59 36.23 -7.61
N PRO A 526 -24.12 37.36 -8.15
CA PRO A 526 -23.12 38.22 -7.50
C PRO A 526 -23.53 38.76 -6.13
N SER A 527 -24.84 38.79 -5.82
CA SER A 527 -25.37 39.19 -4.51
C SER A 527 -25.33 38.05 -3.48
N ILE A 528 -25.19 36.80 -3.94
CA ILE A 528 -25.21 35.58 -3.14
C ILE A 528 -23.84 34.91 -3.19
N LYS A 529 -23.11 34.94 -2.07
CA LYS A 529 -21.71 34.46 -2.01
C LYS A 529 -21.56 32.95 -1.77
N ILE A 530 -22.62 32.16 -1.94
CA ILE A 530 -22.67 30.73 -1.63
C ILE A 530 -23.54 30.00 -2.68
N PRO A 531 -23.11 28.83 -3.20
CA PRO A 531 -21.74 28.32 -3.11
C PRO A 531 -20.79 29.16 -3.99
N LEU A 532 -19.51 29.19 -3.64
CA LEU A 532 -18.49 29.68 -4.57
C LEU A 532 -18.43 28.74 -5.77
N VAL A 533 -18.64 29.26 -6.98
CA VAL A 533 -18.60 28.46 -8.20
C VAL A 533 -17.18 28.44 -8.74
N MET A 534 -16.64 27.24 -8.94
CA MET A 534 -15.36 27.02 -9.61
C MET A 534 -15.59 26.33 -10.94
N GLN A 535 -15.04 26.91 -12.01
CA GLN A 535 -15.19 26.38 -13.37
C GLN A 535 -13.84 26.27 -14.07
N PRO A 536 -13.59 25.20 -14.84
CA PRO A 536 -12.37 25.09 -15.61
C PRO A 536 -12.45 26.00 -16.85
N ASN A 537 -11.36 26.71 -17.13
CA ASN A 537 -11.22 27.49 -18.36
C ASN A 537 -10.87 26.64 -19.59
N SER A 538 -10.74 25.32 -19.42
CA SER A 538 -10.55 24.34 -20.49
C SER A 538 -11.08 22.97 -20.07
N GLN A 539 -11.77 22.27 -20.97
CA GLN A 539 -12.35 20.95 -20.70
C GLN A 539 -11.31 19.87 -20.35
N HIS A 540 -10.02 20.09 -20.62
CA HIS A 540 -8.95 19.13 -20.31
C HIS A 540 -8.43 19.23 -18.87
N ILE A 541 -8.97 20.12 -18.05
CA ILE A 541 -8.55 20.29 -16.66
C ILE A 541 -9.21 19.22 -15.80
N ASN A 542 -8.40 18.29 -15.30
CA ASN A 542 -8.84 17.28 -14.37
C ASN A 542 -9.00 17.88 -12.97
N LEU A 543 -10.23 17.86 -12.44
CA LEU A 543 -10.59 18.44 -11.15
C LEU A 543 -9.71 17.92 -10.01
N THR A 544 -9.57 16.59 -9.91
CA THR A 544 -8.78 15.93 -8.86
C THR A 544 -7.33 16.37 -8.88
N LYS A 545 -6.68 16.39 -10.04
CA LYS A 545 -5.29 16.87 -10.18
C LYS A 545 -5.15 18.35 -9.85
N TRP A 546 -6.13 19.17 -10.22
CA TRP A 546 -6.10 20.59 -9.95
C TRP A 546 -6.21 20.86 -8.45
N VAL A 547 -7.12 20.20 -7.73
CA VAL A 547 -7.31 20.44 -6.29
C VAL A 547 -6.08 20.01 -5.46
N VAL A 548 -5.35 18.95 -5.82
CA VAL A 548 -4.08 18.56 -5.14
C VAL A 548 -3.08 19.71 -5.09
N GLY A 549 -3.01 20.51 -6.16
CA GLY A 549 -2.11 21.64 -6.25
C GLY A 549 -2.59 22.90 -5.51
N ASN A 550 -3.84 22.92 -5.03
CA ASN A 550 -4.51 24.10 -4.50
C ASN A 550 -5.27 23.81 -3.18
N GLU A 551 -4.94 22.72 -2.48
CA GLU A 551 -5.67 22.24 -1.28
C GLU A 551 -5.80 23.30 -0.17
N GLU A 552 -4.70 24.01 0.14
CA GLU A 552 -4.69 25.05 1.17
C GLU A 552 -5.63 26.21 0.81
N GLU A 553 -5.62 26.64 -0.46
CA GLU A 553 -6.51 27.68 -0.96
C GLU A 553 -7.97 27.21 -0.96
N MET A 554 -8.21 25.94 -1.31
CA MET A 554 -9.52 25.32 -1.33
C MET A 554 -10.14 25.24 0.07
N ASN A 555 -9.37 24.79 1.07
CA ASN A 555 -9.84 24.76 2.46
C ASN A 555 -10.12 26.18 2.99
N LYS A 556 -9.29 27.16 2.65
CA LYS A 556 -9.54 28.57 3.00
C LYS A 556 -10.85 29.08 2.38
N LYS A 557 -11.06 28.83 1.09
CA LYS A 557 -12.30 29.22 0.39
C LYS A 557 -13.53 28.48 0.93
N LEU A 558 -13.39 27.22 1.32
CA LEU A 558 -14.49 26.45 1.91
C LEU A 558 -14.91 27.05 3.25
N VAL A 559 -13.95 27.41 4.10
CA VAL A 559 -14.24 28.08 5.38
C VAL A 559 -14.83 29.49 5.18
N GLU A 560 -14.38 30.22 4.16
CA GLU A 560 -14.88 31.56 3.85
C GLU A 560 -16.33 31.53 3.33
N HIS A 561 -16.62 30.65 2.37
CA HIS A 561 -17.90 30.60 1.66
C HIS A 561 -18.87 29.54 2.18
N GLY A 562 -18.43 28.63 3.06
CA GLY A 562 -19.19 27.48 3.56
C GLY A 562 -19.43 26.37 2.53
N GLY A 563 -19.51 26.69 1.23
CA GLY A 563 -19.71 25.72 0.16
C GLY A 563 -19.03 26.12 -1.16
N ILE A 564 -18.55 25.11 -1.90
CA ILE A 564 -17.90 25.26 -3.21
C ILE A 564 -18.55 24.32 -4.20
N LEU A 565 -19.01 24.87 -5.32
CA LEU A 565 -19.58 24.14 -6.45
C LEU A 565 -18.56 24.06 -7.58
N PHE A 566 -18.07 22.86 -7.88
CA PHE A 566 -17.25 22.59 -9.05
C PHE A 566 -18.15 22.23 -10.22
N ARG A 567 -18.17 23.09 -11.24
CA ARG A 567 -19.05 22.98 -12.41
C ARG A 567 -18.25 22.94 -13.70
N GLY A 568 -18.68 22.09 -14.64
CA GLY A 568 -18.08 21.98 -15.97
C GLY A 568 -16.75 21.21 -16.01
N PHE A 569 -16.38 20.53 -14.93
CA PHE A 569 -15.25 19.59 -14.93
C PHE A 569 -15.67 18.24 -15.52
N GLN A 570 -14.76 17.57 -16.24
CA GLN A 570 -14.97 16.20 -16.73
C GLN A 570 -14.77 15.18 -15.60
N THR A 571 -15.67 15.17 -14.63
CA THR A 571 -15.81 14.08 -13.65
C THR A 571 -16.92 13.17 -14.17
N GLY A 572 -16.54 12.05 -14.79
CA GLY A 572 -17.44 11.22 -15.60
C GLY A 572 -17.99 9.98 -14.89
N SER A 573 -17.61 9.71 -13.64
CA SER A 573 -18.11 8.54 -12.90
C SER A 573 -18.16 8.75 -11.39
N THR A 574 -18.94 7.91 -10.70
CA THR A 574 -18.98 7.86 -9.23
C THR A 574 -17.62 7.46 -8.64
N ASP A 575 -16.82 6.67 -9.37
CA ASP A 575 -15.47 6.27 -8.94
C ASP A 575 -14.52 7.46 -9.00
N GLU A 576 -14.59 8.29 -10.04
CA GLU A 576 -13.80 9.53 -10.15
C GLU A 576 -14.18 10.54 -9.07
N PHE A 577 -15.47 10.65 -8.73
CA PHE A 577 -15.95 11.42 -7.59
C PHE A 577 -15.41 10.88 -6.26
N GLU A 578 -15.38 9.56 -6.07
CA GLU A 578 -14.78 8.95 -4.88
C GLU A 578 -13.27 9.25 -4.80
N GLN A 579 -12.55 9.16 -5.92
CA GLN A 579 -11.12 9.54 -5.96
C GLN A 579 -10.92 11.02 -5.66
N PHE A 580 -11.75 11.89 -6.20
CA PHE A 580 -11.74 13.33 -5.93
C PHE A 580 -11.89 13.61 -4.43
N THR A 581 -12.89 13.03 -3.78
CA THR A 581 -13.16 13.23 -2.35
C THR A 581 -12.05 12.62 -1.49
N LYS A 582 -11.52 11.44 -1.81
CA LYS A 582 -10.37 10.81 -1.12
C LYS A 582 -9.08 11.60 -1.22
N VAL A 583 -8.88 12.32 -2.32
CA VAL A 583 -7.70 13.16 -2.53
C VAL A 583 -7.74 14.41 -1.66
N ILE A 584 -8.91 15.03 -1.49
CA ILE A 584 -9.08 16.17 -0.58
C ILE A 584 -9.09 15.69 0.88
N THR A 585 -9.63 14.50 1.12
CA THR A 585 -9.84 14.00 2.48
C THR A 585 -9.70 12.48 2.51
N PRO A 586 -8.50 11.95 2.86
CA PRO A 586 -8.20 10.52 2.72
C PRO A 586 -9.03 9.61 3.65
N ASN A 587 -9.61 10.20 4.71
CA ASN A 587 -10.43 9.52 5.70
C ASN A 587 -11.92 9.79 5.46
N LEU A 588 -12.46 9.32 4.32
CA LEU A 588 -13.91 9.30 4.12
C LEU A 588 -14.57 8.49 5.25
N LEU A 589 -15.75 8.92 5.71
CA LEU A 589 -16.52 8.24 6.74
C LEU A 589 -17.20 7.02 6.17
N ASN A 590 -17.12 5.91 6.89
CA ASN A 590 -18.04 4.81 6.62
C ASN A 590 -19.40 5.22 7.17
N TYR A 591 -20.43 5.21 6.34
CA TYR A 591 -21.80 5.39 6.78
C TYR A 591 -22.28 4.11 7.47
N HIS A 592 -21.85 3.91 8.72
CA HIS A 592 -22.40 2.91 9.64
C HIS A 592 -23.22 3.57 10.76
N GLU A 593 -23.52 4.86 10.65
CA GLU A 593 -24.22 5.61 11.70
C GLU A 593 -25.66 6.01 11.30
N ARG A 594 -26.62 5.18 11.74
CA ARG A 594 -27.68 5.57 12.70
C ARG A 594 -28.68 6.66 12.27
N SER A 595 -28.94 6.81 10.99
CA SER A 595 -30.18 7.38 10.42
C SER A 595 -30.63 6.53 9.23
N THR A 596 -31.67 6.95 8.49
CA THR A 596 -32.27 6.23 7.36
C THR A 596 -31.20 5.49 6.51
N PRO A 597 -31.38 4.19 6.21
CA PRO A 597 -30.39 3.41 5.48
C PRO A 597 -30.09 4.05 4.12
N ARG A 598 -28.81 4.09 3.75
CA ARG A 598 -28.33 4.49 2.42
C ARG A 598 -27.65 3.29 1.78
N SER A 599 -27.83 3.12 0.47
CA SER A 599 -27.13 2.07 -0.26
C SER A 599 -25.72 2.52 -0.62
N GLU A 600 -24.74 1.65 -0.37
CA GLU A 600 -23.37 1.86 -0.85
C GLU A 600 -23.36 1.77 -2.38
N VAL A 601 -22.72 2.73 -3.04
CA VAL A 601 -22.58 2.80 -4.50
C VAL A 601 -21.18 2.38 -4.93
N SER A 602 -20.14 2.90 -4.25
CA SER A 602 -18.73 2.53 -4.41
C SER A 602 -17.95 2.95 -3.18
N GLY A 603 -17.36 1.98 -2.46
CA GLY A 603 -16.51 2.24 -1.31
C GLY A 603 -17.21 3.06 -0.23
N LYS A 604 -16.91 4.37 -0.14
CA LYS A 604 -17.54 5.29 0.83
C LYS A 604 -18.41 6.38 0.20
N VAL A 605 -18.97 6.07 -0.96
CA VAL A 605 -19.96 6.90 -1.66
C VAL A 605 -21.33 6.23 -1.54
N TYR A 606 -22.33 7.00 -1.12
CA TYR A 606 -23.66 6.52 -0.77
C TYR A 606 -24.74 7.16 -1.64
N THR A 607 -25.88 6.50 -1.81
CA THR A 607 -27.08 7.15 -2.36
C THR A 607 -27.57 8.26 -1.43
N SER A 608 -28.32 9.23 -1.96
CA SER A 608 -29.12 10.10 -1.10
C SER A 608 -30.10 9.29 -0.26
N THR A 609 -30.47 9.80 0.91
CA THR A 609 -31.54 9.21 1.73
C THR A 609 -32.81 8.96 0.91
N GLU A 610 -33.40 7.78 1.04
CA GLU A 610 -34.69 7.48 0.43
C GLU A 610 -35.77 8.40 1.05
N TYR A 611 -36.37 9.25 0.20
CA TYR A 611 -37.40 10.20 0.60
C TYR A 611 -38.33 10.46 -0.60
N PRO A 612 -39.67 10.52 -0.40
CA PRO A 612 -40.64 10.67 -1.50
C PRO A 612 -40.28 11.83 -2.43
N ALA A 613 -40.19 11.57 -3.74
CA ALA A 613 -39.66 12.54 -4.72
C ALA A 613 -40.48 13.85 -4.76
N ASP A 614 -41.78 13.77 -4.49
CA ASP A 614 -42.75 14.87 -4.46
C ASP A 614 -42.73 15.69 -3.14
N GLN A 615 -41.86 15.34 -2.19
CA GLN A 615 -41.77 16.04 -0.90
C GLN A 615 -40.45 16.79 -0.71
N PHE A 616 -40.55 17.92 -0.02
CA PHE A 616 -39.40 18.74 0.38
C PHE A 616 -38.66 18.10 1.56
N ILE A 617 -37.37 17.83 1.40
CA ILE A 617 -36.51 17.50 2.54
C ILE A 617 -36.15 18.81 3.23
N GLN A 618 -36.63 18.99 4.46
CA GLN A 618 -36.40 20.18 5.28
C GLN A 618 -34.90 20.48 5.43
N MET A 619 -34.57 21.76 5.60
CA MET A 619 -33.19 22.20 5.81
C MET A 619 -32.58 21.54 7.05
N HIS A 620 -31.37 21.00 6.91
CA HIS A 620 -30.68 20.32 8.00
C HIS A 620 -29.17 20.32 7.82
N SER A 621 -28.44 20.18 8.93
CA SER A 621 -27.01 19.88 8.92
C SER A 621 -26.80 18.41 9.31
N GLU A 622 -26.18 17.62 8.43
CA GLU A 622 -26.10 16.16 8.54
C GLU A 622 -25.58 15.73 9.92
N MET A 623 -26.30 14.83 10.59
CA MET A 623 -25.94 14.27 11.90
C MET A 623 -25.70 15.31 13.02
N SER A 624 -26.29 16.52 12.95
CA SER A 624 -26.13 17.53 14.01
C SER A 624 -26.64 17.11 15.40
N TYR A 625 -27.48 16.07 15.46
CA TYR A 625 -27.97 15.47 16.70
C TYR A 625 -27.01 14.41 17.29
N SER A 626 -25.95 14.03 16.57
CA SER A 626 -25.00 13.02 17.02
C SER A 626 -23.85 13.64 17.84
N SER A 627 -23.18 12.82 18.65
CA SER A 627 -21.92 13.19 19.33
C SER A 627 -20.71 13.17 18.39
N ASN A 628 -20.88 12.59 17.20
CA ASN A 628 -19.92 12.53 16.11
C ASN A 628 -20.61 12.91 14.79
N TRP A 629 -20.08 13.87 14.04
CA TRP A 629 -20.63 14.28 12.74
C TRP A 629 -19.53 14.54 11.70
N PRO A 630 -19.82 14.47 10.40
CA PRO A 630 -18.87 14.87 9.36
C PRO A 630 -18.65 16.37 9.36
N GLN A 631 -17.39 16.83 9.30
CA GLN A 631 -17.10 18.24 9.01
C GLN A 631 -17.32 18.59 7.55
N LYS A 632 -17.03 17.67 6.62
CA LYS A 632 -17.18 17.91 5.18
C LYS A 632 -18.15 16.94 4.54
N ILE A 633 -18.96 17.46 3.64
CA ILE A 633 -19.93 16.69 2.84
C ILE A 633 -19.73 17.04 1.38
N TRP A 634 -19.74 16.02 0.53
CA TRP A 634 -19.75 16.19 -0.92
C TRP A 634 -21.00 15.61 -1.53
N PHE A 635 -21.57 16.32 -2.50
CA PHE A 635 -22.64 15.85 -3.37
C PHE A 635 -22.14 15.80 -4.80
N TYR A 636 -22.42 14.73 -5.52
CA TYR A 636 -22.12 14.59 -6.93
C TYR A 636 -23.38 14.32 -7.73
N CYS A 637 -23.67 15.20 -8.68
CA CYS A 637 -24.82 15.07 -9.56
C CYS A 637 -24.49 14.13 -10.73
N VAL A 638 -24.88 12.87 -10.59
CA VAL A 638 -24.77 11.87 -11.67
C VAL A 638 -25.84 12.14 -12.73
N LYS A 639 -27.04 12.55 -12.30
CA LYS A 639 -28.14 12.93 -13.20
C LYS A 639 -29.05 13.95 -12.49
N PRO A 640 -29.23 15.16 -13.04
CA PRO A 640 -30.22 16.11 -12.52
C PRO A 640 -31.65 15.59 -12.75
N ALA A 641 -32.62 16.08 -11.97
CA ALA A 641 -34.02 15.73 -12.20
C ALA A 641 -34.53 16.33 -13.51
N ASP A 642 -35.62 15.74 -14.05
CA ASP A 642 -36.24 16.25 -15.27
C ASP A 642 -36.92 17.61 -15.01
N GLU A 643 -37.53 17.78 -13.82
CA GLU A 643 -38.09 19.04 -13.33
C GLU A 643 -37.79 19.24 -11.83
N GLN A 644 -37.39 20.45 -11.44
CA GLN A 644 -37.05 20.84 -10.06
C GLN A 644 -35.91 20.00 -9.44
N GLY A 645 -35.99 19.64 -8.15
CA GLY A 645 -35.01 18.77 -7.49
C GLY A 645 -33.67 19.42 -7.14
N GLU A 646 -33.64 20.74 -7.07
CA GLU A 646 -32.49 21.49 -6.60
C GLU A 646 -32.15 21.12 -5.15
N THR A 647 -30.87 21.31 -4.78
CA THR A 647 -30.42 21.20 -3.40
C THR A 647 -30.38 22.60 -2.80
N PRO A 648 -31.39 23.02 -2.02
CA PRO A 648 -31.34 24.28 -1.29
C PRO A 648 -30.20 24.24 -0.26
N LEU A 649 -29.58 25.39 -0.05
CA LEU A 649 -28.52 25.66 0.92
C LEU A 649 -28.93 26.84 1.81
N ALA A 650 -28.46 26.86 3.06
CA ALA A 650 -28.58 27.99 3.96
C ALA A 650 -27.33 28.13 4.83
N ASP A 651 -26.83 29.35 4.99
CA ASP A 651 -25.71 29.66 5.88
C ASP A 651 -26.19 29.70 7.34
N ASN A 652 -25.69 28.80 8.18
CA ASN A 652 -26.07 28.68 9.58
C ASN A 652 -25.65 29.89 10.42
N ARG A 653 -24.70 30.71 9.95
CA ARG A 653 -24.38 32.02 10.54
C ARG A 653 -25.52 33.01 10.28
N LYS A 654 -26.04 33.00 9.06
CA LYS A 654 -27.15 33.88 8.66
C LYS A 654 -28.46 33.47 9.32
N VAL A 655 -28.72 32.17 9.42
CA VAL A 655 -29.86 31.65 10.19
C VAL A 655 -29.76 32.09 11.65
N PHE A 656 -28.58 31.95 12.27
CA PHE A 656 -28.34 32.45 13.63
C PHE A 656 -28.53 33.97 13.76
N GLU A 657 -28.17 34.75 12.74
CA GLU A 657 -28.39 36.20 12.73
C GLU A 657 -29.87 36.57 12.62
N ILE A 658 -30.64 35.87 11.79
CA ILE A 658 -32.08 36.12 11.53
C ILE A 658 -32.95 35.73 12.73
N LEU A 659 -32.57 34.67 13.45
CA LEU A 659 -33.34 34.16 14.57
C LEU A 659 -33.47 35.19 15.70
N ASP A 660 -34.68 35.27 16.26
CA ASP A 660 -34.99 36.12 17.41
C ASP A 660 -34.10 35.80 18.62
N GLU A 661 -33.64 36.86 19.31
CA GLU A 661 -32.69 36.73 20.42
C GLU A 661 -33.22 35.83 21.54
N LYS A 662 -34.52 35.89 21.84
CA LYS A 662 -35.12 35.06 22.90
C LYS A 662 -35.13 33.59 22.51
N ILE A 663 -35.32 33.28 21.23
CA ILE A 663 -35.26 31.91 20.73
C ILE A 663 -33.83 31.39 20.91
N LYS A 664 -32.83 32.17 20.49
CA LYS A 664 -31.41 31.78 20.61
C LYS A 664 -31.03 31.55 22.07
N GLU A 665 -31.34 32.49 22.96
CA GLU A 665 -31.09 32.38 24.40
C GLU A 665 -31.74 31.12 24.99
N LYS A 666 -33.03 30.90 24.71
CA LYS A 666 -33.78 29.73 25.21
C LYS A 666 -33.14 28.42 24.74
N PHE A 667 -32.71 28.33 23.48
CA PHE A 667 -32.07 27.13 22.93
C PHE A 667 -30.61 26.95 23.39
N MET A 668 -29.88 28.04 23.69
CA MET A 668 -28.55 27.97 24.31
C MET A 668 -28.62 27.52 25.77
N GLU A 669 -29.62 27.99 26.51
CA GLU A 669 -29.86 27.61 27.91
C GLU A 669 -30.38 26.18 28.01
N LYS A 670 -31.50 25.90 27.32
CA LYS A 670 -32.21 24.63 27.46
C LYS A 670 -31.68 23.51 26.59
N LYS A 671 -30.91 23.80 25.54
CA LYS A 671 -30.46 22.79 24.55
C LYS A 671 -31.66 22.14 23.81
N VAL A 672 -31.39 21.15 22.96
CA VAL A 672 -32.41 20.33 22.28
C VAL A 672 -32.28 18.89 22.73
N MET A 673 -33.39 18.24 23.05
CA MET A 673 -33.46 16.79 23.23
C MET A 673 -34.09 16.14 21.99
N TYR A 674 -33.38 15.22 21.37
CA TYR A 674 -33.89 14.37 20.31
C TYR A 674 -34.36 13.05 20.90
N VAL A 675 -35.61 12.68 20.63
CA VAL A 675 -36.20 11.41 21.06
C VAL A 675 -36.44 10.55 19.84
N ARG A 676 -36.02 9.28 19.90
CA ARG A 676 -36.26 8.29 18.85
C ARG A 676 -36.81 7.00 19.43
N ASN A 677 -37.80 6.44 18.76
CA ASN A 677 -38.39 5.15 19.10
C ASN A 677 -38.14 4.18 17.94
N PHE A 678 -37.38 3.13 18.21
CA PHE A 678 -37.03 2.09 17.25
C PHE A 678 -37.93 0.86 17.47
N GLY A 679 -38.54 0.36 16.39
CA GLY A 679 -39.49 -0.74 16.48
C GLY A 679 -40.25 -1.02 15.19
N ALA A 680 -40.72 -2.26 15.04
CA ALA A 680 -41.50 -2.66 13.87
C ALA A 680 -42.83 -1.89 13.79
N GLY A 681 -43.19 -1.44 12.59
CA GLY A 681 -44.51 -0.85 12.28
C GLY A 681 -44.60 0.68 12.28
N LEU A 682 -43.56 1.40 12.70
CA LEU A 682 -43.56 2.88 12.74
C LEU A 682 -42.36 3.52 12.03
N ASP A 683 -41.15 2.98 12.18
CA ASP A 683 -39.91 3.40 11.48
C ASP A 683 -38.88 2.22 11.52
N LEU A 684 -37.58 2.50 11.52
CA LEU A 684 -36.52 1.50 11.65
C LEU A 684 -36.56 0.73 12.98
N THR A 685 -36.26 -0.57 12.92
CA THR A 685 -35.92 -1.37 14.10
C THR A 685 -34.56 -0.97 14.66
N TRP A 686 -34.29 -1.24 15.94
CA TRP A 686 -33.00 -0.91 16.53
C TRP A 686 -31.89 -1.78 15.92
N GLN A 687 -32.19 -3.03 15.54
CA GLN A 687 -31.22 -3.89 14.86
C GLN A 687 -30.76 -3.28 13.55
N ASN A 688 -31.69 -2.74 12.76
CA ASN A 688 -31.34 -2.06 11.50
C ASN A 688 -30.61 -0.74 11.74
N ALA A 689 -30.99 0.01 12.78
CA ALA A 689 -30.38 1.30 13.09
C ALA A 689 -28.96 1.18 13.68
N PHE A 690 -28.70 0.15 14.47
CA PHE A 690 -27.42 -0.10 15.14
C PHE A 690 -26.57 -1.19 14.46
N GLN A 691 -27.12 -1.87 13.44
CA GLN A 691 -26.48 -2.95 12.68
C GLN A 691 -25.96 -4.10 13.57
N THR A 692 -26.72 -4.44 14.59
CA THR A 692 -26.38 -5.50 15.55
C THR A 692 -27.66 -6.17 16.07
N ASP A 693 -27.57 -7.46 16.35
CA ASP A 693 -28.62 -8.23 17.03
C ASP A 693 -28.37 -8.34 18.54
N ASP A 694 -27.28 -7.75 19.05
CA ASP A 694 -26.93 -7.75 20.48
C ASP A 694 -27.39 -6.45 21.18
N PRO A 695 -28.39 -6.52 22.08
CA PRO A 695 -28.78 -5.38 22.92
C PRO A 695 -27.62 -4.79 23.71
N GLY A 696 -26.67 -5.62 24.17
CA GLY A 696 -25.52 -5.19 24.97
C GLY A 696 -24.59 -4.22 24.21
N GLU A 697 -24.40 -4.43 22.91
CA GLU A 697 -23.64 -3.52 22.04
C GLU A 697 -24.34 -2.16 21.90
N VAL A 698 -25.67 -2.17 21.77
CA VAL A 698 -26.50 -0.96 21.69
C VAL A 698 -26.41 -0.16 22.98
N GLU A 699 -26.56 -0.83 24.12
CA GLU A 699 -26.44 -0.18 25.42
C GLU A 699 -25.04 0.40 25.66
N GLN A 700 -23.99 -0.33 25.25
CA GLN A 700 -22.62 0.15 25.37
C GLN A 700 -22.41 1.40 24.53
N TYR A 701 -22.90 1.41 23.29
CA TYR A 701 -22.86 2.60 22.46
C TYR A 701 -23.59 3.77 23.11
N CYS A 702 -24.81 3.56 23.62
CA CYS A 702 -25.58 4.62 24.25
C CYS A 702 -24.82 5.19 25.46
N ARG A 703 -24.17 4.34 26.26
CA ARG A 703 -23.29 4.77 27.36
C ARG A 703 -22.09 5.60 26.85
N ASP A 704 -21.40 5.13 25.82
CA ASP A 704 -20.23 5.81 25.25
C ASP A 704 -20.56 7.17 24.60
N ALA A 705 -21.78 7.31 24.08
CA ALA A 705 -22.28 8.52 23.43
C ALA A 705 -23.08 9.44 24.38
N ASN A 706 -23.22 9.08 25.66
CA ASN A 706 -24.05 9.78 26.64
C ASN A 706 -25.51 9.98 26.16
N ILE A 707 -26.07 8.90 25.62
CA ILE A 707 -27.46 8.79 25.17
C ILE A 707 -28.23 8.02 26.24
N GLU A 708 -29.35 8.59 26.70
CA GLU A 708 -30.28 7.86 27.55
C GLU A 708 -31.03 6.84 26.72
N PHE A 709 -31.21 5.63 27.25
CA PHE A 709 -31.92 4.57 26.56
C PHE A 709 -32.89 3.85 27.49
N GLU A 710 -33.99 3.40 26.92
CA GLU A 710 -35.07 2.68 27.61
C GLU A 710 -35.57 1.56 26.68
N TRP A 711 -35.53 0.32 27.16
CA TRP A 711 -36.16 -0.80 26.48
C TRP A 711 -37.66 -0.81 26.82
N LEU A 712 -38.50 -0.67 25.80
CA LEU A 712 -39.96 -0.67 25.93
C LEU A 712 -40.52 -2.08 25.79
N GLU A 713 -41.80 -2.25 26.12
CA GLU A 713 -42.53 -3.50 25.87
C GLU A 713 -42.43 -3.93 24.39
N ASN A 714 -42.49 -5.23 24.13
CA ASN A 714 -42.35 -5.84 22.79
C ASN A 714 -40.96 -5.69 22.13
N GLY A 715 -39.91 -5.42 22.90
CA GLY A 715 -38.52 -5.40 22.40
C GLY A 715 -38.16 -4.16 21.58
N ARG A 716 -38.92 -3.07 21.75
CA ARG A 716 -38.64 -1.75 21.17
C ARG A 716 -37.60 -1.00 22.01
N LEU A 717 -36.90 -0.07 21.39
CA LEU A 717 -35.89 0.77 22.05
C LEU A 717 -36.26 2.24 21.91
N ARG A 718 -36.22 2.98 23.01
CA ARG A 718 -36.29 4.44 23.02
C ARG A 718 -34.93 5.01 23.38
N THR A 719 -34.51 6.04 22.65
CA THR A 719 -33.29 6.80 22.97
C THR A 719 -33.61 8.28 23.11
N LYS A 720 -33.00 8.95 24.09
CA LYS A 720 -33.04 10.41 24.26
C LYS A 720 -31.62 10.97 24.29
N GLN A 721 -31.39 11.99 23.48
CA GLN A 721 -30.08 12.62 23.37
C GLN A 721 -30.20 14.13 23.44
N VAL A 722 -29.52 14.74 24.42
CA VAL A 722 -29.49 16.20 24.58
C VAL A 722 -28.26 16.78 23.89
N CYS A 723 -28.47 17.70 22.96
CA CYS A 723 -27.45 18.33 22.14
C CYS A 723 -27.58 19.85 22.22
N GLN A 724 -26.46 20.57 22.10
CA GLN A 724 -26.52 22.01 21.91
C GLN A 724 -27.26 22.36 20.62
N ALA A 725 -28.09 23.39 20.69
CA ALA A 725 -28.78 23.93 19.51
C ALA A 725 -27.89 24.87 18.70
N VAL A 726 -26.97 25.54 19.39
CA VAL A 726 -26.06 26.54 18.87
C VAL A 726 -24.64 26.07 19.16
N GLU A 727 -23.77 26.09 18.15
CA GLU A 727 -22.40 25.61 18.25
C GLU A 727 -21.41 26.64 17.73
N LYS A 728 -20.17 26.58 18.23
CA LYS A 728 -19.09 27.43 17.76
C LYS A 728 -18.30 26.68 16.69
N HIS A 729 -18.11 27.29 15.52
CA HIS A 729 -17.30 26.68 14.47
C HIS A 729 -15.84 26.54 14.94
N PRO A 730 -15.20 25.36 14.82
CA PRO A 730 -13.86 25.14 15.38
C PRO A 730 -12.77 25.95 14.69
N VAL A 731 -12.95 26.33 13.42
CA VAL A 731 -11.97 27.14 12.65
C VAL A 731 -12.26 28.64 12.71
N THR A 732 -13.44 29.11 12.27
CA THR A 732 -13.78 30.55 12.27
C THR A 732 -14.07 31.11 13.66
N GLY A 733 -14.50 30.27 14.61
CA GLY A 733 -14.94 30.71 15.92
C GLY A 733 -16.30 31.42 15.93
N GLU A 734 -17.04 31.41 14.83
CA GLU A 734 -18.37 32.02 14.73
C GLU A 734 -19.43 31.13 15.40
N MET A 735 -20.50 31.75 15.91
CA MET A 735 -21.66 31.04 16.46
C MET A 735 -22.62 30.65 15.34
N LEU A 736 -23.10 29.40 15.38
CA LEU A 736 -23.86 28.78 14.31
C LEU A 736 -25.15 28.17 14.85
N TRP A 737 -26.22 28.29 14.08
CA TRP A 737 -27.44 27.50 14.29
C TRP A 737 -27.25 26.08 13.71
N PHE A 738 -26.69 25.17 14.51
CA PHE A 738 -26.33 23.81 14.09
C PHE A 738 -27.23 22.77 14.77
N ASN A 739 -28.50 22.69 14.35
CA ASN A 739 -29.46 21.72 14.86
C ASN A 739 -30.58 21.37 13.87
N GLN A 740 -31.35 20.33 14.18
CA GLN A 740 -32.43 19.77 13.36
C GLN A 740 -33.77 19.68 14.11
N ALA A 741 -33.98 20.49 15.15
CA ALA A 741 -35.19 20.41 15.98
C ALA A 741 -36.48 20.53 15.14
N HIS A 742 -36.52 21.49 14.19
CA HIS A 742 -37.65 21.74 13.29
C HIS A 742 -37.94 20.61 12.29
N LEU A 743 -36.94 19.79 11.95
CA LEU A 743 -37.07 18.61 11.11
C LEU A 743 -37.48 17.36 11.91
N PHE A 744 -36.95 17.21 13.13
CA PHE A 744 -37.28 16.05 13.99
C PHE A 744 -38.63 16.17 14.68
N HIS A 745 -39.11 17.38 14.90
CA HIS A 745 -40.38 17.61 15.57
C HIS A 745 -41.57 17.11 14.74
N VAL A 746 -42.60 16.60 15.42
CA VAL A 746 -43.83 16.08 14.79
C VAL A 746 -44.54 17.11 13.90
N SER A 747 -44.36 18.41 14.17
CA SER A 747 -44.91 19.50 13.35
C SER A 747 -44.30 19.63 11.95
N SER A 748 -43.26 18.86 11.63
CA SER A 748 -42.72 18.75 10.27
C SER A 748 -43.64 17.96 9.34
N LEU A 749 -44.52 17.12 9.89
CA LEU A 749 -45.48 16.33 9.11
C LEU A 749 -46.65 17.21 8.61
N PRO A 750 -47.22 16.90 7.43
CA PRO A 750 -48.46 17.52 7.00
C PRO A 750 -49.54 17.39 8.07
N LYS A 751 -50.38 18.43 8.24
CA LYS A 751 -51.36 18.51 9.32
C LYS A 751 -52.24 17.25 9.40
N GLU A 752 -52.77 16.80 8.26
CA GLU A 752 -53.62 15.61 8.17
C GLU A 752 -52.87 14.33 8.56
N THR A 753 -51.62 14.17 8.10
CA THR A 753 -50.77 13.02 8.46
C THR A 753 -50.47 13.02 9.96
N ARG A 754 -50.17 14.18 10.53
CA ARG A 754 -49.92 14.35 11.96
C ARG A 754 -51.17 14.02 12.79
N GLU A 755 -52.33 14.55 12.43
CA GLU A 755 -53.59 14.28 13.12
C GLU A 755 -53.97 12.81 13.02
N SER A 756 -53.79 12.19 11.85
CA SER A 756 -54.00 10.76 11.66
C SER A 756 -53.07 9.93 12.54
N LEU A 757 -51.77 10.24 12.60
CA LEU A 757 -50.81 9.51 13.44
C LEU A 757 -51.14 9.65 14.94
N LEU A 758 -51.40 10.88 15.39
CA LEU A 758 -51.73 11.18 16.78
C LEU A 758 -53.09 10.61 17.23
N SER A 759 -53.95 10.22 16.30
CA SER A 759 -55.22 9.52 16.63
C SER A 759 -55.04 8.03 16.94
N VAL A 760 -53.90 7.44 16.54
CA VAL A 760 -53.62 6.00 16.71
C VAL A 760 -52.46 5.76 17.68
N VAL A 761 -51.52 6.70 17.78
CA VAL A 761 -50.29 6.56 18.56
C VAL A 761 -50.07 7.82 19.40
N SER A 762 -49.67 7.67 20.66
CA SER A 762 -49.35 8.82 21.52
C SER A 762 -48.12 9.56 21.00
N GLU A 763 -48.00 10.85 21.30
CA GLU A 763 -46.87 11.67 20.82
C GLU A 763 -45.51 11.10 21.26
N GLU A 764 -45.43 10.49 22.44
CA GLU A 764 -44.23 9.87 23.00
C GLU A 764 -43.81 8.57 22.30
N GLU A 765 -44.72 7.95 21.53
CA GLU A 765 -44.49 6.72 20.80
C GLU A 765 -44.16 6.94 19.32
N LEU A 766 -44.23 8.18 18.84
CA LEU A 766 -43.86 8.55 17.47
C LEU A 766 -42.40 8.17 17.17
N PRO A 767 -42.07 7.81 15.91
CA PRO A 767 -40.70 7.43 15.52
C PRO A 767 -39.60 8.39 15.97
N ARG A 768 -39.88 9.69 15.87
CA ARG A 768 -38.97 10.77 16.24
C ARG A 768 -39.76 11.98 16.70
N ASN A 769 -39.23 12.68 17.69
CA ASN A 769 -39.71 14.00 18.10
C ASN A 769 -38.56 14.81 18.71
N ALA A 770 -38.76 16.11 18.91
CA ALA A 770 -37.79 17.01 19.53
C ALA A 770 -38.41 17.81 20.68
N TYR A 771 -37.66 18.00 21.76
CA TYR A 771 -38.06 18.77 22.94
C TYR A 771 -36.94 19.72 23.32
N TYR A 772 -37.19 20.64 24.25
CA TYR A 772 -36.08 21.29 24.96
C TYR A 772 -35.32 20.25 25.79
N GLY A 773 -34.05 20.51 26.10
CA GLY A 773 -33.18 19.58 26.83
C GLY A 773 -33.65 19.23 28.24
N ASP A 774 -34.56 20.03 28.82
CA ASP A 774 -35.24 19.75 30.10
C ASP A 774 -36.51 18.89 29.95
N GLY A 775 -36.86 18.46 28.73
CA GLY A 775 -38.05 17.68 28.42
C GLY A 775 -39.31 18.50 28.15
N SER A 776 -39.27 19.83 28.27
CA SER A 776 -40.43 20.67 27.95
C SER A 776 -40.69 20.73 26.43
N PRO A 777 -41.96 20.80 25.98
CA PRO A 777 -42.29 20.83 24.56
C PRO A 777 -41.77 22.11 23.89
N ILE A 778 -41.36 21.98 22.63
CA ILE A 778 -41.02 23.14 21.79
C ILE A 778 -42.31 23.63 21.12
N GLU A 779 -42.60 24.92 21.29
CA GLU A 779 -43.80 25.52 20.74
C GLU A 779 -43.81 25.46 19.19
N ASN A 780 -44.96 25.15 18.59
CA ASN A 780 -45.07 25.04 17.12
C ASN A 780 -44.71 26.35 16.42
N GLU A 781 -45.05 27.47 17.03
CA GLU A 781 -44.74 28.82 16.55
C GLU A 781 -43.22 29.04 16.52
N VAL A 782 -42.49 28.57 17.53
CA VAL A 782 -41.02 28.67 17.59
C VAL A 782 -40.38 27.85 16.47
N LEU A 783 -40.87 26.64 16.22
CA LEU A 783 -40.37 25.81 15.13
C LEU A 783 -40.67 26.42 13.75
N GLU A 784 -41.82 27.08 13.60
CA GLU A 784 -42.14 27.78 12.37
C GLU A 784 -41.28 29.02 12.17
N MET A 785 -40.96 29.77 13.22
CA MET A 785 -39.99 30.87 13.16
C MET A 785 -38.60 30.38 12.74
N ILE A 786 -38.19 29.17 13.16
CA ILE A 786 -36.94 28.55 12.71
C ILE A 786 -37.01 28.21 11.21
N ARG A 787 -38.13 27.60 10.74
CA ARG A 787 -38.33 27.32 9.32
C ARG A 787 -38.36 28.60 8.48
N GLU A 788 -38.97 29.65 8.98
CA GLU A 788 -38.99 30.98 8.37
C GLU A 788 -37.57 31.57 8.26
N ALA A 789 -36.76 31.47 9.30
CA ALA A 789 -35.36 31.90 9.26
C ALA A 789 -34.56 31.15 8.18
N TYR A 790 -34.77 29.84 8.05
CA TYR A 790 -34.21 29.06 6.94
C TYR A 790 -34.74 29.50 5.58
N ARG A 791 -36.04 29.80 5.45
CA ARG A 791 -36.64 30.30 4.20
C ARG A 791 -36.08 31.67 3.79
N GLN A 792 -35.75 32.54 4.75
CA GLN A 792 -35.11 33.83 4.50
C GLN A 792 -33.63 33.72 4.15
N ALA A 793 -32.93 32.71 4.67
CA ALA A 793 -31.53 32.41 4.35
C ALA A 793 -31.35 31.49 3.14
N LEU A 794 -32.45 31.09 2.49
CA LEU A 794 -32.48 30.04 1.48
C LEU A 794 -31.80 30.48 0.19
N ILE A 795 -30.91 29.65 -0.30
CA ILE A 795 -30.25 29.79 -1.59
C ILE A 795 -30.51 28.51 -2.38
N VAL A 796 -30.97 28.64 -3.62
CA VAL A 796 -31.28 27.50 -4.49
C VAL A 796 -30.50 27.65 -5.78
N PHE A 797 -29.93 26.55 -6.26
CA PHE A 797 -29.27 26.51 -7.55
C PHE A 797 -29.66 25.24 -8.32
N PRO A 798 -29.80 25.32 -9.65
CA PRO A 798 -30.08 24.16 -10.48
C PRO A 798 -28.83 23.29 -10.63
N TRP A 799 -29.01 21.98 -10.54
CA TRP A 799 -27.93 21.01 -10.79
C TRP A 799 -27.64 20.88 -12.29
N GLU A 800 -26.36 20.79 -12.63
CA GLU A 800 -25.90 20.31 -13.93
C GLU A 800 -25.31 18.90 -13.78
N GLU A 801 -25.42 18.08 -14.82
CA GLU A 801 -24.78 16.76 -14.85
C GLU A 801 -23.26 16.93 -14.68
N GLY A 802 -22.68 16.17 -13.75
CA GLY A 802 -21.25 16.23 -13.43
C GLY A 802 -20.89 17.24 -12.33
N ASP A 803 -21.83 18.06 -11.86
CA ASP A 803 -21.56 19.00 -10.76
C ASP A 803 -21.11 18.28 -9.50
N VAL A 804 -20.09 18.83 -8.83
CA VAL A 804 -19.65 18.42 -7.50
C VAL A 804 -19.78 19.57 -6.53
N LEU A 805 -20.60 19.42 -5.49
CA LEU A 805 -20.72 20.39 -4.40
C LEU A 805 -19.95 19.88 -3.18
N MET A 806 -19.04 20.69 -2.64
CA MET A 806 -18.35 20.47 -1.36
C MET A 806 -18.88 21.46 -0.33
N LEU A 807 -19.35 20.97 0.82
CA LEU A 807 -19.87 21.78 1.92
C LEU A 807 -19.07 21.55 3.20
N ASP A 808 -18.91 22.61 3.99
CA ASP A 808 -18.70 22.51 5.42
C ASP A 808 -20.06 22.30 6.09
N ASN A 809 -20.22 21.16 6.76
CA ASN A 809 -21.49 20.74 7.34
C ASN A 809 -21.96 21.65 8.48
N MET A 810 -21.03 22.28 9.21
CA MET A 810 -21.39 23.19 10.29
C MET A 810 -21.82 24.55 9.74
N LEU A 811 -21.13 25.05 8.71
CA LEU A 811 -21.46 26.34 8.11
C LEU A 811 -22.73 26.29 7.26
N ILE A 812 -22.98 25.20 6.51
CA ILE A 812 -24.08 25.14 5.54
C ILE A 812 -25.06 24.01 5.86
N ALA A 813 -26.31 24.40 6.14
CA ALA A 813 -27.44 23.49 6.10
C ALA A 813 -27.90 23.26 4.66
N HIS A 814 -28.43 22.07 4.37
CA HIS A 814 -28.91 21.71 3.04
C HIS A 814 -30.27 20.98 3.10
N GLY A 815 -30.94 20.89 1.96
CA GLY A 815 -32.21 20.17 1.82
C GLY A 815 -32.38 19.60 0.41
N ARG A 816 -33.62 19.30 0.02
CA ARG A 816 -33.95 18.86 -1.34
C ARG A 816 -35.35 19.32 -1.72
N ASN A 817 -35.46 20.05 -2.82
CA ASN A 817 -36.76 20.37 -3.40
C ASN A 817 -37.49 19.11 -3.91
N PRO A 818 -38.83 19.14 -3.97
CA PRO A 818 -39.60 18.17 -4.73
C PRO A 818 -39.10 18.08 -6.18
N PHE A 819 -39.30 16.94 -6.84
CA PHE A 819 -38.92 16.76 -8.23
C PHE A 819 -39.77 15.71 -8.95
N VAL A 820 -39.79 15.81 -10.27
CA VAL A 820 -40.41 14.84 -11.17
C VAL A 820 -39.32 14.16 -12.00
N GLY A 821 -39.51 12.86 -12.26
CA GLY A 821 -38.63 12.09 -13.14
C GLY A 821 -37.43 11.45 -12.46
N GLN A 822 -36.38 11.18 -13.22
CA GLN A 822 -35.20 10.48 -12.70
C GLN A 822 -34.14 11.44 -12.18
N ARG A 823 -33.78 11.34 -10.89
CA ARG A 823 -32.71 12.12 -10.25
C ARG A 823 -31.70 11.19 -9.59
N LYS A 824 -30.40 11.42 -9.79
CA LYS A 824 -29.33 10.66 -9.13
C LYS A 824 -28.23 11.60 -8.62
N VAL A 825 -28.23 11.80 -7.31
CA VAL A 825 -27.16 12.50 -6.59
C VAL A 825 -26.58 11.55 -5.54
N VAL A 826 -25.26 11.40 -5.53
CA VAL A 826 -24.55 10.57 -4.55
C VAL A 826 -23.77 11.44 -3.57
N VAL A 827 -23.53 10.90 -2.38
CA VAL A 827 -22.97 11.65 -1.25
C VAL A 827 -21.73 10.96 -0.71
N ALA A 828 -20.70 11.74 -0.39
CA ALA A 828 -19.55 11.31 0.39
C ALA A 828 -19.38 12.23 1.60
N MET A 829 -18.86 11.71 2.70
CA MET A 829 -18.67 12.44 3.95
C MET A 829 -17.27 12.18 4.50
N ALA A 830 -16.66 13.13 5.19
CA ALA A 830 -15.30 12.98 5.72
C ALA A 830 -15.05 13.87 6.95
N ASP A 831 -13.85 13.72 7.51
CA ASP A 831 -13.36 14.48 8.68
C ASP A 831 -14.33 14.37 9.87
N PRO A 832 -14.41 13.21 10.55
CA PRO A 832 -15.28 13.06 11.71
C PRO A 832 -14.87 14.04 12.80
N TYR A 833 -15.84 14.79 13.32
CA TYR A 833 -15.67 15.63 14.49
C TYR A 833 -16.39 14.99 15.66
N ARG A 834 -15.63 14.63 16.69
CA ARG A 834 -16.14 14.12 17.96
C ARG A 834 -16.12 15.24 18.99
N LYS A 835 -17.27 15.49 19.61
CA LYS A 835 -17.44 16.45 20.72
C LYS A 835 -16.59 16.11 21.93
#